data_AF-A0A0L0CGT4-F1
#
_entry.id   AF-A0A0L0CGT4-F1
#
_cell.length_a   1.000
_cell.length_b   1.000
_cell.length_c   1.000
_cell.angle_alpha   90.00
_cell.angle_beta   90.00
_cell.angle_gamma   90.00
#
_symmetry.space_group_name_H-M   'P 1'
#
loop_
_entity.id
_entity.type
_entity.pdbx_description
1 polymer ?
#
loop_
_entity_poly.entity_id
_entity_poly.type
_entity_poly.pdbx_seq_one_letter_code
_entity_poly.pdbx_strand_id
1 'polypeptide(L)'
;MARTNVILKILFTLCVWSFVIIGVFKMQGTNIVSQEYASMPLSGRILLQKDMLRFAETTSTTTDKFDPSEILVDNRTAMDDEQLVRDVESRIPSLPIAYWSKNKNFLQQKSSTCAKYPSIFELEFNNIYWQTMRTSNGTFQLFGAYYDIRKNSLLGPSVRILGMIDRIEPKVKTYCQFWFDGQKEPFIVKTYEYKYIWYNKWGNYKQGIYQPYLIACQIPKPFHGVVPSSVSMVEKECDTATNNLRVIYNRPPDDQKKGFAVCVKGLDFLYDDLSVRLIEWIEMLNILGADKIYFYNLQVHPNISKVLHHYEQEGKVQVIPLTLPGGQPNVPGFQHLYLTKKTNHKRQNEVIPYNDCLYKNLYLYDYIALLDIDEVIMPKGNFVLWSELMAKVVPESLKARPEGYHSFNFRNVYFLDDQQHEHGWHKDIPKYMHMLQHVHRAKNYTKPNQYVKCFHNPEKVLTLHNHFPLACLGGVCKSYPVDIQDAHLQHYRADCVNTLKKSCEEYRENSVEDKTIWKYKDELIRRSVKTLETLGFFRRSSATTYGSGFGSTTHSTERGSANENEVSSISTSSGSSSSSSSSSSSLSSTATPLKLAILEAQPLEELDTSQEYVTDFTYIEADNNQDLYKSSTTTTIINYNR
;
A
#
# COMPACT_ATOMS: atom_id res chain seq x y z
N MET A 1 0.31 13.19 -83.60
CA MET A 1 0.57 14.31 -82.67
C MET A 1 -0.60 15.30 -82.46
N ALA A 2 -1.72 15.20 -83.18
CA ALA A 2 -2.87 16.11 -82.96
C ALA A 2 -3.82 15.69 -81.81
N ARG A 3 -3.91 14.39 -81.47
CA ARG A 3 -4.82 13.88 -80.42
C ARG A 3 -4.34 14.14 -78.98
N THR A 4 -3.02 14.22 -78.76
CA THR A 4 -2.43 14.41 -77.43
C THR A 4 -2.57 15.84 -76.92
N ASN A 5 -2.53 16.83 -77.81
CA ASN A 5 -2.71 18.25 -77.45
C ASN A 5 -4.15 18.60 -77.05
N VAL A 6 -5.15 17.84 -77.53
CA VAL A 6 -6.56 18.06 -77.15
C VAL A 6 -6.83 17.52 -75.74
N ILE A 7 -6.28 16.37 -75.40
CA ILE A 7 -6.43 15.77 -74.06
C ILE A 7 -5.71 16.62 -73.01
N LEU A 8 -4.52 17.13 -73.31
CA LEU A 8 -3.79 18.01 -72.40
C LEU A 8 -4.52 19.33 -72.16
N LYS A 9 -5.17 19.90 -73.20
CA LYS A 9 -6.01 21.08 -73.06
C LYS A 9 -7.22 20.80 -72.16
N ILE A 10 -7.93 19.69 -72.37
CA ILE A 10 -9.10 19.32 -71.55
C ILE A 10 -8.73 19.11 -70.08
N LEU A 11 -7.61 18.42 -69.80
CA LEU A 11 -7.12 18.22 -68.43
C LEU A 11 -6.72 19.55 -67.78
N PHE A 12 -6.09 20.46 -68.53
CA PHE A 12 -5.75 21.78 -68.02
C PHE A 12 -7.01 22.61 -67.72
N THR A 13 -8.02 22.59 -68.59
CA THR A 13 -9.29 23.29 -68.32
C THR A 13 -10.02 22.71 -67.10
N LEU A 14 -10.01 21.39 -66.91
CA LEU A 14 -10.64 20.74 -65.74
C LEU A 14 -9.90 21.07 -64.43
N CYS A 15 -8.57 21.14 -64.45
CA CYS A 15 -7.79 21.60 -63.31
C CYS A 15 -8.08 23.08 -62.98
N VAL A 16 -8.10 23.96 -63.98
CA VAL A 16 -8.42 25.38 -63.77
C VAL A 16 -9.84 25.55 -63.22
N TRP A 17 -10.82 24.82 -63.76
CA TRP A 17 -12.19 24.84 -63.23
C TRP A 17 -12.29 24.27 -61.81
N SER A 18 -11.50 23.25 -61.46
CA SER A 18 -11.45 22.73 -60.09
C SER A 18 -10.87 23.76 -59.12
N PHE A 19 -9.83 24.50 -59.50
CA PHE A 19 -9.28 25.59 -58.67
C PHE A 19 -10.23 26.78 -58.56
N VAL A 20 -10.97 27.11 -59.62
CA VAL A 20 -12.03 28.15 -59.57
C VAL A 20 -13.17 27.71 -58.66
N ILE A 21 -13.62 26.45 -58.73
CA ILE A 21 -14.68 25.93 -57.84
C ILE A 21 -14.21 25.91 -56.39
N ILE A 22 -12.98 25.48 -56.10
CA ILE A 22 -12.40 25.52 -54.74
C ILE A 22 -12.25 26.97 -54.26
N GLY A 23 -11.86 27.90 -55.16
CA GLY A 23 -11.80 29.34 -54.88
C GLY A 23 -13.18 29.94 -54.56
N VAL A 24 -14.23 29.56 -55.31
CA VAL A 24 -15.61 29.98 -55.08
C VAL A 24 -16.16 29.39 -53.78
N PHE A 25 -15.88 28.13 -53.45
CA PHE A 25 -16.23 27.55 -52.15
C PHE A 25 -15.47 28.21 -50.99
N LYS A 26 -14.21 28.61 -51.18
CA LYS A 26 -13.46 29.40 -50.18
C LYS A 26 -13.98 30.83 -50.03
N MET A 27 -14.43 31.46 -51.12
CA MET A 27 -14.98 32.82 -51.12
C MET A 27 -16.44 32.89 -50.68
N GLN A 28 -17.23 31.82 -50.85
CA GLN A 28 -18.61 31.72 -50.36
C GLN A 28 -18.71 31.09 -48.97
N GLY A 29 -17.62 30.51 -48.45
CA GLY A 29 -17.54 29.95 -47.09
C GLY A 29 -17.21 30.98 -45.99
N THR A 30 -17.16 32.27 -46.30
CA THR A 30 -16.90 33.33 -45.31
C THR A 30 -17.91 34.46 -45.46
N ASN A 31 -19.11 34.25 -44.90
CA ASN A 31 -20.01 35.29 -44.38
C ASN A 31 -21.13 34.62 -43.59
N ILE A 32 -20.78 33.96 -42.48
CA ILE A 32 -21.65 34.00 -41.30
C ILE A 32 -21.00 35.01 -40.39
N VAL A 33 -21.60 36.19 -40.36
CA VAL A 33 -21.21 37.29 -39.49
C VAL A 33 -21.27 36.82 -38.05
N SER A 34 -20.12 36.93 -37.42
CA SER A 34 -19.86 36.88 -36.00
C SER A 34 -20.79 37.85 -35.28
N GLN A 35 -21.74 37.34 -34.53
CA GLN A 35 -22.20 38.05 -33.35
C GLN A 35 -21.13 37.79 -32.29
N GLU A 36 -20.39 38.83 -31.91
CA GLU A 36 -19.56 38.84 -30.72
C GLU A 36 -20.39 38.39 -29.51
N TYR A 37 -20.41 37.08 -29.25
CA TYR A 37 -20.36 36.64 -27.88
C TYR A 37 -18.92 36.88 -27.46
N ALA A 38 -18.70 38.02 -26.81
CA ALA A 38 -17.64 38.11 -25.83
C ALA A 38 -17.88 36.96 -24.83
N SER A 39 -17.31 35.79 -25.11
CA SER A 39 -17.11 34.77 -24.11
C SER A 39 -16.07 35.34 -23.15
N MET A 40 -16.55 36.17 -22.21
CA MET A 40 -15.88 36.23 -20.93
C MET A 40 -15.69 34.77 -20.52
N PRO A 41 -14.46 34.36 -20.12
CA PRO A 41 -14.30 33.04 -19.57
C PRO A 41 -15.28 32.96 -18.41
N LEU A 42 -16.29 32.09 -18.54
CA LEU A 42 -17.23 31.85 -17.45
C LEU A 42 -16.39 31.18 -16.37
N SER A 43 -15.74 31.99 -15.53
CA SER A 43 -15.19 31.53 -14.28
C SER A 43 -16.33 30.80 -13.59
N GLY A 44 -16.13 29.54 -13.18
CA GLY A 44 -17.16 28.74 -12.51
C GLY A 44 -17.81 29.43 -11.31
N ARG A 45 -17.21 30.54 -10.82
CA ARG A 45 -17.82 31.49 -9.88
C ARG A 45 -19.18 32.08 -10.32
N ILE A 46 -19.47 32.17 -11.62
CA ILE A 46 -20.68 32.87 -12.13
C ILE A 46 -21.89 31.92 -12.26
N LEU A 47 -21.68 30.60 -12.23
CA LEU A 47 -22.75 29.60 -12.46
C LEU A 47 -23.81 29.55 -11.35
N LEU A 48 -23.47 30.00 -10.14
CA LEU A 48 -24.37 30.11 -8.98
C LEU A 48 -24.71 31.56 -8.58
N GLN A 49 -24.22 32.55 -9.34
CA GLN A 49 -24.40 33.96 -9.02
C GLN A 49 -25.51 34.64 -9.87
N LYS A 50 -26.42 33.85 -10.45
CA LYS A 50 -27.58 34.35 -11.16
C LYS A 50 -28.80 34.35 -10.22
N ASP A 51 -29.30 35.55 -9.96
CA ASP A 51 -30.59 35.87 -9.33
C ASP A 51 -30.68 35.95 -7.79
N MET A 52 -29.78 36.72 -7.17
CA MET A 52 -30.08 37.36 -5.85
C MET A 52 -30.65 38.78 -5.96
N LEU A 53 -31.03 39.24 -7.16
CA LEU A 53 -31.65 40.54 -7.37
C LEU A 53 -32.86 40.40 -8.29
N ARG A 54 -33.97 39.91 -7.74
CA ARG A 54 -35.39 40.13 -8.10
C ARG A 54 -36.27 38.96 -7.63
N PHE A 55 -36.35 38.75 -6.32
CA PHE A 55 -37.56 38.16 -5.76
C PHE A 55 -38.36 39.31 -5.16
N ALA A 56 -39.31 39.81 -5.97
CA ALA A 56 -40.44 40.52 -5.43
C ALA A 56 -41.19 39.55 -4.50
N GLU A 57 -41.57 40.06 -3.33
CA GLU A 57 -42.39 39.38 -2.33
C GLU A 57 -43.52 38.60 -3.00
N THR A 58 -43.39 37.28 -3.00
CA THR A 58 -44.51 36.37 -3.19
C THR A 58 -44.61 35.56 -1.92
N THR A 59 -45.62 35.90 -1.11
CA THR A 59 -45.96 35.22 0.13
C THR A 59 -46.36 33.77 -0.17
N SER A 60 -45.39 32.86 -0.12
CA SER A 60 -45.61 31.42 -0.14
C SER A 60 -45.86 30.95 1.30
N THR A 61 -47.10 30.59 1.62
CA THR A 61 -47.54 30.21 2.97
C THR A 61 -47.25 28.74 3.34
N THR A 62 -46.19 28.12 2.83
CA THR A 62 -45.89 26.69 3.13
C THR A 62 -44.41 26.34 3.36
N THR A 63 -43.49 27.29 3.57
CA THR A 63 -42.04 26.98 3.71
C THR A 63 -41.28 27.61 4.89
N ASP A 64 -41.93 28.22 5.88
CA ASP A 64 -41.25 28.75 7.08
C ASP A 64 -41.02 27.68 8.16
N LYS A 65 -40.26 26.63 7.85
CA LYS A 65 -39.81 25.66 8.86
C LYS A 65 -38.33 25.69 9.17
N PHE A 66 -37.53 26.40 8.38
CA PHE A 66 -36.09 26.47 8.56
C PHE A 66 -35.65 27.92 8.40
N ASP A 67 -35.00 28.45 9.43
CA ASP A 67 -34.38 29.76 9.36
C ASP A 67 -33.20 29.67 8.37
N PRO A 68 -33.13 30.50 7.32
CA PRO A 68 -31.97 30.54 6.43
C PRO A 68 -30.63 30.74 7.15
N SER A 69 -30.65 31.33 8.36
CA SER A 69 -29.48 31.49 9.23
C SER A 69 -28.98 30.17 9.87
N GLU A 70 -29.82 29.13 9.89
CA GLU A 70 -29.46 27.77 10.35
C GLU A 70 -28.74 26.95 9.26
N ILE A 71 -28.64 27.47 8.03
CA ILE A 71 -27.90 26.80 6.96
C ILE A 71 -26.40 26.94 7.25
N LEU A 72 -25.81 25.87 7.79
CA LEU A 72 -24.38 25.76 8.03
C LEU A 72 -23.64 25.52 6.71
N VAL A 73 -23.42 26.60 5.96
CA VAL A 73 -22.51 26.60 4.80
C VAL A 73 -21.09 26.78 5.30
N ASP A 74 -20.15 26.08 4.66
CA ASP A 74 -18.73 26.28 4.89
C ASP A 74 -18.35 27.74 4.64
N ASN A 75 -18.07 28.47 5.72
CA ASN A 75 -17.67 29.86 5.71
C ASN A 75 -16.14 30.02 5.77
N ARG A 76 -15.37 28.95 5.54
CA ARG A 76 -13.91 29.03 5.46
C ARG A 76 -13.53 30.08 4.43
N THR A 77 -12.63 30.98 4.82
CA THR A 77 -12.01 31.95 3.92
C THR A 77 -11.35 31.20 2.76
N ALA A 78 -11.34 31.82 1.57
CA ALA A 78 -10.64 31.25 0.43
C ALA A 78 -9.21 30.86 0.82
N MET A 79 -8.80 29.63 0.50
CA MET A 79 -7.45 29.13 0.79
C MET A 79 -6.41 30.07 0.15
N ASP A 80 -5.43 30.48 0.94
CA ASP A 80 -4.26 31.21 0.42
C ASP A 80 -3.34 30.29 -0.39
N ASP A 81 -2.41 30.89 -1.14
CA ASP A 81 -1.47 30.16 -2.01
C ASP A 81 -0.59 29.19 -1.19
N GLU A 82 -0.16 29.57 0.02
CA GLU A 82 0.66 28.72 0.88
C GLU A 82 -0.12 27.50 1.41
N GLN A 83 -1.39 27.66 1.75
CA GLN A 83 -2.29 26.59 2.15
C GLN A 83 -2.56 25.64 0.99
N LEU A 84 -2.76 26.18 -0.22
CA LEU A 84 -2.91 25.36 -1.43
C LEU A 84 -1.66 24.53 -1.69
N VAL A 85 -0.46 25.12 -1.59
CA VAL A 85 0.81 24.40 -1.75
C VAL A 85 0.93 23.27 -0.73
N ARG A 86 0.59 23.51 0.54
CA ARG A 86 0.61 22.47 1.59
C ARG A 86 -0.41 21.36 1.34
N ASP A 87 -1.63 21.69 0.91
CA ASP A 87 -2.64 20.69 0.55
C ASP A 87 -2.15 19.82 -0.61
N VAL A 88 -1.64 20.42 -1.69
CA VAL A 88 -1.10 19.67 -2.83
C VAL A 88 0.08 18.80 -2.42
N GLU A 89 1.00 19.31 -1.60
CA GLU A 89 2.16 18.55 -1.10
C GLU A 89 1.72 17.34 -0.26
N SER A 90 0.67 17.49 0.55
CA SER A 90 0.12 16.39 1.35
C SER A 90 -0.55 15.31 0.50
N ARG A 91 -1.19 15.71 -0.62
CA ARG A 91 -1.88 14.80 -1.54
C ARG A 91 -0.95 14.13 -2.52
N ILE A 92 0.10 14.82 -2.98
CA ILE A 92 1.08 14.31 -3.94
C ILE A 92 2.50 14.54 -3.39
N PRO A 93 2.95 13.73 -2.40
CA PRO A 93 4.23 13.96 -1.74
C PRO A 93 5.45 13.88 -2.66
N SER A 94 5.32 13.21 -3.82
CA SER A 94 6.36 13.11 -4.84
C SER A 94 6.46 14.35 -5.73
N LEU A 95 5.51 15.29 -5.69
CA LEU A 95 5.58 16.54 -6.46
C LEU A 95 6.37 17.61 -5.66
N PRO A 96 7.40 18.26 -6.25
CA PRO A 96 8.18 19.29 -5.57
C PRO A 96 7.46 20.64 -5.56
N ILE A 97 6.19 20.68 -5.15
CA ILE A 97 5.33 21.86 -5.24
C ILE A 97 5.82 23.03 -4.37
N ALA A 98 6.34 22.74 -3.18
CA ALA A 98 6.94 23.75 -2.30
C ALA A 98 8.19 24.38 -2.93
N TYR A 99 9.05 23.56 -3.55
CA TYR A 99 10.22 24.04 -4.28
C TYR A 99 9.84 24.90 -5.49
N TRP A 100 8.86 24.44 -6.28
CA TRP A 100 8.35 25.21 -7.41
C TRP A 100 7.78 26.55 -6.94
N SER A 101 6.95 26.57 -5.89
CA SER A 101 6.33 27.80 -5.38
C SER A 101 7.38 28.82 -4.94
N LYS A 102 8.44 28.36 -4.26
CA LYS A 102 9.59 29.18 -3.86
C LYS A 102 10.35 29.75 -5.05
N ASN A 103 10.47 28.99 -6.14
CA ASN A 103 11.32 29.32 -7.29
C ASN A 103 10.56 29.81 -8.53
N LYS A 104 9.22 29.95 -8.48
CA LYS A 104 8.36 30.25 -9.65
C LYS A 104 8.70 31.54 -10.41
N ASN A 105 9.38 32.49 -9.76
CA ASN A 105 9.79 33.77 -10.35
C ASN A 105 11.21 33.74 -10.95
N PHE A 106 11.93 32.62 -10.83
CA PHE A 106 13.29 32.47 -11.31
C PHE A 106 13.33 31.56 -12.53
N LEU A 107 13.96 32.02 -13.61
CA LEU A 107 14.20 31.19 -14.77
C LEU A 107 15.35 30.22 -14.50
N GLN A 108 15.00 28.96 -14.23
CA GLN A 108 15.96 27.88 -14.01
C GLN A 108 16.12 27.08 -15.30
N GLN A 109 17.33 27.09 -15.85
CA GLN A 109 17.69 26.36 -17.08
C GLN A 109 19.21 26.32 -17.22
N LYS A 110 19.74 25.31 -17.93
CA LYS A 110 21.18 25.29 -18.30
C LYS A 110 21.49 26.28 -19.42
N SER A 111 20.60 26.39 -20.40
CA SER A 111 20.64 27.43 -21.44
C SER A 111 19.24 27.67 -21.99
N SER A 112 19.07 28.66 -22.89
CA SER A 112 17.78 28.94 -23.53
C SER A 112 17.21 27.77 -24.34
N THR A 113 18.03 26.77 -24.68
CA THR A 113 17.69 25.59 -25.48
C THR A 113 17.98 24.27 -24.77
N CYS A 114 18.47 24.28 -23.53
CA CYS A 114 18.91 23.09 -22.83
C CYS A 114 18.40 23.04 -21.40
N ALA A 115 17.74 21.92 -21.05
CA ALA A 115 17.37 21.52 -19.69
C ALA A 115 16.70 22.66 -18.92
N LYS A 116 15.51 23.08 -19.39
CA LYS A 116 14.66 24.04 -18.67
C LYS A 116 13.95 23.34 -17.53
N TYR A 117 13.82 24.03 -16.40
CA TYR A 117 12.99 23.53 -15.30
C TYR A 117 11.56 23.35 -15.82
N PRO A 118 10.98 22.15 -15.70
CA PRO A 118 9.67 21.90 -16.25
C PRO A 118 8.61 22.65 -15.44
N SER A 119 7.66 23.26 -16.13
CA SER A 119 6.46 23.79 -15.48
C SER A 119 5.73 22.64 -14.82
N ILE A 120 5.29 22.81 -13.56
CA ILE A 120 4.50 21.79 -12.87
C ILE A 120 3.18 21.46 -13.60
N PHE A 121 2.69 22.38 -14.44
CA PHE A 121 1.48 22.23 -15.24
C PHE A 121 1.70 21.45 -16.55
N GLU A 122 2.96 21.26 -16.95
CA GLU A 122 3.36 20.50 -18.14
C GLU A 122 3.91 19.11 -17.77
N LEU A 123 3.85 18.74 -16.48
CA LEU A 123 4.21 17.40 -16.05
C LEU A 123 3.13 16.41 -16.49
N GLU A 124 3.56 15.31 -17.09
CA GLU A 124 2.65 14.24 -17.49
C GLU A 124 2.37 13.32 -16.29
N PHE A 125 1.12 13.25 -15.87
CA PHE A 125 0.65 12.27 -14.89
C PHE A 125 -0.12 11.14 -15.57
N ASN A 126 0.17 9.89 -15.20
CA ASN A 126 -0.62 8.74 -15.65
C ASN A 126 -1.91 8.55 -14.84
N ASN A 127 -1.96 9.09 -13.63
CA ASN A 127 -3.14 9.18 -12.79
C ASN A 127 -2.96 10.31 -11.75
N ILE A 128 -2.75 9.96 -10.48
CA ILE A 128 -2.50 10.87 -9.35
C ILE A 128 -1.02 10.78 -8.91
N TYR A 129 -0.49 9.57 -8.68
CA TYR A 129 0.80 9.38 -8.00
C TYR A 129 1.97 9.07 -8.94
N TRP A 130 1.70 8.84 -10.23
CA TRP A 130 2.70 8.38 -11.20
C TRP A 130 2.94 9.44 -12.26
N GLN A 131 4.20 9.84 -12.42
CA GLN A 131 4.63 10.74 -13.49
C GLN A 131 5.16 9.95 -14.68
N THR A 132 4.81 10.37 -15.89
CA THR A 132 5.16 9.67 -17.13
C THR A 132 6.37 10.31 -17.81
N MET A 133 7.32 9.46 -18.18
CA MET A 133 8.36 9.80 -19.15
C MET A 133 8.25 8.87 -20.34
N ARG A 134 8.06 9.46 -21.52
CA ARG A 134 8.05 8.74 -22.79
C ARG A 134 9.42 8.81 -23.44
N THR A 135 9.85 7.69 -24.00
CA THR A 135 11.13 7.60 -24.70
C THR A 135 10.95 6.97 -26.06
N SER A 136 11.99 7.03 -26.89
CA SER A 136 12.08 6.30 -28.15
C SER A 136 11.91 4.79 -27.98
N ASN A 137 12.19 4.23 -26.79
CA ASN A 137 12.04 2.81 -26.51
C ASN A 137 11.53 2.55 -25.08
N GLY A 138 10.23 2.77 -24.90
CA GLY A 138 9.50 2.44 -23.69
C GLY A 138 8.94 3.67 -22.97
N THR A 139 8.01 3.39 -22.07
CA THR A 139 7.37 4.37 -21.19
C THR A 139 7.73 4.04 -19.75
N PHE A 140 8.12 5.06 -19.01
CA PHE A 140 8.49 5.00 -17.61
C PHE A 140 7.37 5.65 -16.80
N GLN A 141 6.85 4.91 -15.83
CA GLN A 141 5.92 5.39 -14.82
C GLN A 141 6.71 5.56 -13.53
N LEU A 142 7.06 6.79 -13.18
CA LEU A 142 7.90 7.11 -12.04
C LEU A 142 7.03 7.40 -10.81
N PHE A 143 7.36 6.77 -9.69
CA PHE A 143 6.58 6.83 -8.45
C PHE A 143 7.13 7.83 -7.45
N GLY A 144 8.44 7.75 -7.16
CA GLY A 144 9.09 8.60 -6.17
C GLY A 144 10.62 8.53 -6.24
N ALA A 145 11.27 9.54 -5.67
CA ALA A 145 12.72 9.69 -5.66
C ALA A 145 13.25 9.89 -4.23
N TYR A 146 14.37 9.26 -3.89
CA TYR A 146 14.89 9.20 -2.52
C TYR A 146 16.40 9.43 -2.50
N TYR A 147 16.89 10.20 -1.54
CA TYR A 147 18.32 10.44 -1.38
C TYR A 147 18.98 9.35 -0.54
N ASP A 148 19.93 8.64 -1.13
CA ASP A 148 20.63 7.49 -0.55
C ASP A 148 22.12 7.83 -0.35
N ILE A 149 22.51 7.97 0.91
CA ILE A 149 23.89 8.26 1.36
C ILE A 149 24.48 7.13 2.20
N ARG A 150 23.89 5.93 2.17
CA ARG A 150 24.35 4.80 2.98
C ARG A 150 25.79 4.45 2.62
N LYS A 151 26.64 4.30 3.64
CA LYS A 151 28.10 4.13 3.48
C LYS A 151 28.50 2.90 2.67
N ASN A 152 27.68 1.85 2.74
CA ASN A 152 27.91 0.59 2.02
C ASN A 152 27.47 0.64 0.54
N SER A 153 26.88 1.76 0.08
CA SER A 153 26.60 1.98 -1.34
C SER A 153 27.91 2.26 -2.08
N LEU A 154 28.30 1.35 -2.98
CA LEU A 154 29.46 1.53 -3.86
C LEU A 154 29.30 2.71 -4.84
N LEU A 155 28.07 3.21 -5.03
CA LEU A 155 27.80 4.40 -5.84
C LEU A 155 28.14 5.70 -5.09
N GLY A 156 28.33 5.65 -3.77
CA GLY A 156 28.32 6.84 -2.93
C GLY A 156 26.94 7.51 -2.89
N PRO A 157 26.87 8.81 -2.56
CA PRO A 157 25.64 9.59 -2.56
C PRO A 157 24.92 9.51 -3.90
N SER A 158 23.64 9.13 -3.88
CA SER A 158 22.84 8.93 -5.09
C SER A 158 21.37 9.24 -4.84
N VAL A 159 20.63 9.53 -5.91
CA VAL A 159 19.17 9.55 -5.89
C VAL A 159 18.68 8.23 -6.50
N ARG A 160 17.82 7.56 -5.75
CA ARG A 160 17.14 6.32 -6.11
C ARG A 160 15.73 6.66 -6.54
N ILE A 161 15.33 6.26 -7.75
CA ILE A 161 14.00 6.52 -8.28
C ILE A 161 13.27 5.19 -8.44
N LEU A 162 12.09 5.06 -7.82
CA LEU A 162 11.22 3.91 -8.01
C LEU A 162 10.27 4.16 -9.17
N GLY A 163 10.08 3.15 -10.01
CA GLY A 163 9.13 3.25 -11.11
C GLY A 163 8.83 1.90 -11.75
N MET A 164 7.86 1.92 -12.66
CA MET A 164 7.55 0.79 -13.52
C MET A 164 7.79 1.15 -14.98
N ILE A 165 8.47 0.27 -15.72
CA ILE A 165 8.85 0.49 -17.13
C ILE A 165 8.20 -0.59 -17.97
N ASP A 166 7.56 -0.25 -19.09
CA ASP A 166 6.98 -1.22 -20.02
C ASP A 166 8.04 -1.97 -20.87
N ARG A 167 9.31 -1.88 -20.47
CA ARG A 167 10.43 -2.57 -21.08
C ARG A 167 11.19 -3.40 -20.07
N ILE A 168 11.53 -4.60 -20.50
CA ILE A 168 12.53 -5.45 -19.87
C ILE A 168 13.89 -5.04 -20.41
N GLU A 169 14.87 -4.91 -19.51
CA GLU A 169 16.25 -4.52 -19.85
C GLU A 169 16.27 -3.26 -20.74
N PRO A 170 15.77 -2.11 -20.22
CA PRO A 170 15.64 -0.88 -20.99
C PRO A 170 16.98 -0.46 -21.61
N LYS A 171 17.03 -0.42 -22.95
CA LYS A 171 18.23 -0.07 -23.72
C LYS A 171 18.42 1.43 -23.92
N VAL A 172 17.38 2.22 -23.62
CA VAL A 172 17.42 3.67 -23.77
C VAL A 172 18.40 4.28 -22.77
N LYS A 173 19.28 5.14 -23.28
CA LYS A 173 20.14 5.97 -22.43
C LYS A 173 19.28 7.10 -21.89
N THR A 174 19.23 7.24 -20.57
CA THR A 174 18.54 8.36 -19.93
C THR A 174 19.50 9.12 -19.04
N TYR A 175 19.08 10.32 -18.66
CA TYR A 175 19.83 11.25 -17.83
C TYR A 175 18.92 11.78 -16.73
N CYS A 176 19.49 11.97 -15.55
CA CYS A 176 18.86 12.70 -14.46
C CYS A 176 19.32 14.16 -14.50
N GLN A 177 18.35 15.07 -14.44
CA GLN A 177 18.56 16.51 -14.22
C GLN A 177 18.24 16.79 -12.75
N PHE A 178 19.26 17.09 -11.95
CA PHE A 178 19.12 17.43 -10.53
C PHE A 178 18.93 18.94 -10.35
N TRP A 179 17.93 19.29 -9.57
CA TRP A 179 17.59 20.66 -9.22
C TRP A 179 17.92 20.90 -7.76
N PHE A 180 18.83 21.83 -7.51
CA PHE A 180 19.26 22.23 -6.17
C PHE A 180 18.65 23.59 -5.82
N ASP A 181 18.34 23.78 -4.54
CA ASP A 181 17.88 25.08 -4.06
C ASP A 181 18.99 26.14 -4.20
N GLY A 182 18.61 27.34 -4.63
CA GLY A 182 19.54 28.44 -4.92
C GLY A 182 20.37 28.30 -6.21
N GLN A 183 20.25 27.20 -6.96
CA GLN A 183 20.97 27.01 -8.23
C GLN A 183 20.08 27.34 -9.43
N LYS A 184 20.63 28.07 -10.41
CA LYS A 184 19.93 28.39 -11.66
C LYS A 184 19.96 27.27 -12.69
N GLU A 185 21.05 26.50 -12.70
CA GLU A 185 21.29 25.45 -13.69
C GLU A 185 21.08 24.07 -13.06
N PRO A 186 20.48 23.10 -13.78
CA PRO A 186 20.44 21.73 -13.31
C PRO A 186 21.80 21.07 -13.44
N PHE A 187 22.09 20.13 -12.55
CA PHE A 187 23.20 19.21 -12.75
C PHE A 187 22.71 17.96 -13.50
N ILE A 188 23.33 17.65 -14.63
CA ILE A 188 22.91 16.54 -15.50
C ILE A 188 23.89 15.38 -15.35
N VAL A 189 23.37 14.21 -14.99
CA VAL A 189 24.14 12.95 -14.95
C VAL A 189 23.48 11.90 -15.82
N LYS A 190 24.29 11.02 -16.40
CA LYS A 190 23.78 9.79 -17.01
C LYS A 190 23.21 8.87 -15.92
N THR A 191 22.06 8.26 -16.20
CA THR A 191 21.51 7.20 -15.34
C THR A 191 22.49 6.06 -15.23
N TYR A 192 22.79 5.63 -14.00
CA TYR A 192 23.82 4.65 -13.70
C TYR A 192 23.30 3.21 -13.90
N GLU A 193 22.13 2.90 -13.33
CA GLU A 193 21.57 1.55 -13.32
C GLU A 193 20.04 1.57 -13.34
N TYR A 194 19.45 0.57 -14.01
CA TYR A 194 18.05 0.18 -13.87
C TYR A 194 17.99 -1.19 -13.20
N LYS A 195 17.87 -1.22 -11.88
CA LYS A 195 17.84 -2.47 -11.12
C LYS A 195 16.43 -3.06 -11.19
N TYR A 196 16.28 -4.18 -11.90
CA TYR A 196 15.01 -4.91 -11.98
C TYR A 196 14.65 -5.50 -10.61
N ILE A 197 13.40 -5.28 -10.15
CA ILE A 197 12.93 -5.71 -8.82
C ILE A 197 11.94 -6.87 -8.94
N TRP A 198 12.31 -7.91 -9.67
CA TRP A 198 11.51 -9.11 -9.86
C TRP A 198 12.39 -10.26 -10.36
N TYR A 199 11.94 -11.51 -10.22
CA TYR A 199 12.58 -12.63 -10.90
C TYR A 199 11.84 -13.00 -12.18
N ASN A 200 12.58 -13.12 -13.27
CA ASN A 200 12.03 -13.45 -14.59
C ASN A 200 11.24 -14.78 -14.62
N LYS A 201 11.56 -15.72 -13.73
CA LYS A 201 10.85 -17.02 -13.59
C LYS A 201 9.49 -16.93 -12.89
N TRP A 202 9.16 -15.81 -12.24
CA TRP A 202 7.89 -15.62 -11.51
C TRP A 202 6.72 -15.19 -12.41
N GLY A 203 6.91 -15.23 -13.73
CA GLY A 203 5.90 -14.86 -14.70
C GLY A 203 5.88 -13.37 -15.02
N ASN A 204 5.02 -12.99 -15.98
CA ASN A 204 4.90 -11.63 -16.51
C ASN A 204 6.20 -10.99 -17.06
N TYR A 205 7.28 -11.76 -17.25
CA TYR A 205 8.52 -11.31 -17.88
C TYR A 205 8.31 -11.14 -19.40
N LYS A 206 7.55 -10.12 -19.80
CA LYS A 206 7.22 -9.79 -21.19
C LYS A 206 7.30 -8.30 -21.45
N GLN A 207 7.86 -7.93 -22.61
CA GLN A 207 7.87 -6.55 -23.12
C GLN A 207 6.43 -6.01 -23.28
N GLY A 208 6.22 -4.73 -22.97
CA GLY A 208 4.91 -4.07 -23.02
C GLY A 208 4.06 -4.24 -21.75
N ILE A 209 4.49 -5.08 -20.81
CA ILE A 209 3.93 -5.12 -19.45
C ILE A 209 4.84 -4.28 -18.56
N TYR A 210 4.24 -3.39 -17.76
CA TYR A 210 4.97 -2.59 -16.79
C TYR A 210 5.69 -3.48 -15.77
N GLN A 211 6.99 -3.27 -15.63
CA GLN A 211 7.93 -4.04 -14.83
C GLN A 211 8.54 -3.15 -13.74
N PRO A 212 8.73 -3.61 -12.49
CA PRO A 212 9.25 -2.78 -11.40
C PRO A 212 10.78 -2.58 -11.48
N TYR A 213 11.24 -1.34 -11.32
CA TYR A 213 12.66 -0.96 -11.32
C TYR A 213 13.01 0.03 -10.22
N LEU A 214 14.23 -0.12 -9.70
CA LEU A 214 14.94 0.89 -8.93
C LEU A 214 16.01 1.50 -9.82
N ILE A 215 15.85 2.78 -10.14
CA ILE A 215 16.73 3.53 -11.02
C ILE A 215 17.72 4.33 -10.17
N ALA A 216 18.98 4.40 -10.55
CA ALA A 216 20.02 5.07 -9.78
C ALA A 216 20.69 6.19 -10.58
N CYS A 217 20.75 7.38 -9.99
CA CYS A 217 21.51 8.52 -10.51
C CYS A 217 22.50 9.01 -9.44
N GLN A 218 23.79 8.94 -9.74
CA GLN A 218 24.85 9.28 -8.79
C GLN A 218 24.92 10.81 -8.60
N ILE A 219 25.05 11.27 -7.35
CA ILE A 219 25.36 12.68 -7.09
C ILE A 219 26.84 12.93 -7.36
N PRO A 220 27.19 13.96 -8.15
CA PRO A 220 28.58 14.30 -8.45
C PRO A 220 29.34 14.72 -7.19
N LYS A 221 30.65 14.46 -7.17
CA LYS A 221 31.53 14.80 -6.02
C LYS A 221 31.37 16.24 -5.51
N PRO A 222 31.28 17.29 -6.36
CA PRO A 222 31.10 18.67 -5.88
C PRO A 222 29.81 18.92 -5.10
N PHE A 223 28.79 18.07 -5.25
CA PHE A 223 27.49 18.18 -4.59
C PHE A 223 27.30 17.14 -3.48
N HIS A 224 28.35 16.41 -3.10
CA HIS A 224 28.28 15.52 -1.94
C HIS A 224 28.00 16.34 -0.68
N GLY A 225 26.97 15.95 0.08
CA GLY A 225 26.49 16.71 1.25
C GLY A 225 25.40 17.74 0.94
N VAL A 226 25.11 18.01 -0.33
CA VAL A 226 23.98 18.84 -0.75
C VAL A 226 22.86 17.94 -1.26
N VAL A 227 21.67 18.10 -0.69
CA VAL A 227 20.48 17.33 -1.10
C VAL A 227 19.82 18.05 -2.28
N PRO A 228 19.64 17.40 -3.45
CA PRO A 228 18.83 17.99 -4.50
C PRO A 228 17.38 18.13 -4.02
N SER A 229 16.72 19.22 -4.36
CA SER A 229 15.31 19.42 -4.03
C SER A 229 14.41 18.52 -4.88
N SER A 230 14.79 18.33 -6.14
CA SER A 230 14.04 17.47 -7.06
C SER A 230 14.92 16.90 -8.18
N VAL A 231 14.39 15.90 -8.88
CA VAL A 231 15.03 15.24 -10.00
C VAL A 231 14.04 15.04 -11.14
N SER A 232 14.49 15.32 -12.36
CA SER A 232 13.79 14.95 -13.60
C SER A 232 14.58 13.88 -14.33
N MET A 233 13.90 12.94 -15.00
CA MET A 233 14.52 12.02 -15.95
C MET A 233 14.17 12.41 -17.39
N VAL A 234 15.17 12.34 -18.28
CA VAL A 234 15.04 12.69 -19.70
C VAL A 234 15.82 11.70 -20.57
N GLU A 235 15.43 11.57 -21.84
CA GLU A 235 16.15 10.70 -22.78
C GLU A 235 17.42 11.39 -23.30
N LYS A 236 17.35 12.69 -23.61
CA LYS A 236 18.54 13.49 -23.98
C LYS A 236 18.81 14.54 -22.92
N GLU A 237 20.08 14.81 -22.66
CA GLU A 237 20.54 15.73 -21.60
C GLU A 237 19.79 17.08 -21.60
N CYS A 238 19.62 17.68 -22.78
CA CYS A 238 19.06 19.00 -22.94
C CYS A 238 17.53 19.06 -23.09
N ASP A 239 16.83 17.92 -23.05
CA ASP A 239 15.37 17.92 -23.17
C ASP A 239 14.73 18.67 -22.00
N THR A 240 13.58 19.30 -22.24
CA THR A 240 12.71 19.78 -21.17
C THR A 240 11.90 18.59 -20.67
N ALA A 241 12.00 18.29 -19.38
CA ALA A 241 11.41 17.09 -18.83
C ALA A 241 9.87 17.17 -18.77
N THR A 242 9.21 16.03 -18.90
CA THR A 242 7.76 15.86 -18.64
C THR A 242 7.47 15.34 -17.23
N ASN A 243 8.51 15.25 -16.40
CA ASN A 243 8.45 14.73 -15.03
C ASN A 243 9.41 15.54 -14.15
N ASN A 244 9.10 15.62 -12.86
CA ASN A 244 9.91 16.20 -11.82
C ASN A 244 9.47 15.63 -10.46
N LEU A 245 10.30 14.77 -9.88
CA LEU A 245 10.06 14.13 -8.59
C LEU A 245 10.80 14.89 -7.49
N ARG A 246 10.10 15.22 -6.42
CA ARG A 246 10.69 15.62 -5.15
C ARG A 246 11.63 14.53 -4.68
N VAL A 247 12.84 14.93 -4.29
CA VAL A 247 13.78 14.01 -3.66
C VAL A 247 13.51 13.98 -2.16
N ILE A 248 13.08 12.82 -1.68
CA ILE A 248 12.75 12.59 -0.27
C ILE A 248 14.02 12.22 0.50
N TYR A 249 14.24 12.88 1.63
CA TYR A 249 15.37 12.65 2.52
C TYR A 249 14.94 12.79 3.98
N ASN A 250 14.26 11.77 4.50
CA ASN A 250 13.74 11.74 5.87
C ASN A 250 14.83 11.31 6.85
N ARG A 251 15.84 12.17 7.04
CA ARG A 251 16.90 11.96 8.03
C ARG A 251 16.63 12.81 9.26
N PRO A 252 16.58 12.23 10.47
CA PRO A 252 16.35 13.00 11.68
C PRO A 252 17.58 13.87 11.98
N PRO A 253 17.42 15.09 12.53
CA PRO A 253 18.54 16.01 12.75
C PRO A 253 19.63 15.49 13.70
N ASP A 254 19.26 14.59 14.61
CA ASP A 254 20.13 13.98 15.62
C ASP A 254 20.70 12.62 15.20
N ASP A 255 20.38 12.15 13.99
CA ASP A 255 20.74 10.82 13.48
C ASP A 255 20.25 9.63 14.32
N GLN A 256 19.32 9.85 15.25
CA GLN A 256 18.80 8.77 16.08
C GLN A 256 17.74 7.97 15.32
N LYS A 257 17.99 6.67 15.22
CA LYS A 257 17.03 5.71 14.71
C LYS A 257 16.16 5.17 15.83
N LYS A 258 14.92 4.88 15.47
CA LYS A 258 13.98 4.12 16.29
C LYS A 258 14.16 2.63 16.01
N GLY A 259 13.56 1.78 16.84
CA GLY A 259 13.70 0.33 16.70
C GLY A 259 13.08 -0.21 15.41
N PHE A 260 11.75 -0.40 15.42
CA PHE A 260 11.06 -1.18 14.39
C PHE A 260 9.96 -0.38 13.70
N ALA A 261 9.91 -0.48 12.38
CA ALA A 261 8.75 -0.09 11.58
C ALA A 261 8.19 -1.29 10.83
N VAL A 262 6.89 -1.25 10.52
CA VAL A 262 6.20 -2.27 9.74
C VAL A 262 5.65 -1.65 8.47
N CYS A 263 5.92 -2.29 7.34
CA CYS A 263 5.43 -1.90 6.03
C CYS A 263 4.43 -2.96 5.55
N VAL A 264 3.24 -2.53 5.16
CA VAL A 264 2.16 -3.42 4.70
C VAL A 264 1.95 -3.23 3.19
N LYS A 265 1.55 -4.30 2.49
CA LYS A 265 1.21 -4.23 1.07
C LYS A 265 0.00 -3.31 0.81
N GLY A 266 -0.27 -3.07 -0.48
CA GLY A 266 -1.48 -2.35 -0.89
C GLY A 266 -2.75 -3.07 -0.43
N LEU A 267 -3.53 -2.44 0.44
CA LEU A 267 -4.79 -2.96 0.96
C LEU A 267 -5.89 -2.84 -0.11
N ASP A 268 -6.51 -3.98 -0.45
CA ASP A 268 -7.62 -4.11 -1.40
C ASP A 268 -8.75 -4.95 -0.77
N PHE A 269 -9.45 -4.37 0.20
CA PHE A 269 -10.52 -4.99 0.98
C PHE A 269 -11.83 -4.20 0.83
N LEU A 270 -12.20 -3.88 -0.41
CA LEU A 270 -13.36 -3.03 -0.70
C LEU A 270 -14.68 -3.61 -0.15
N TYR A 271 -14.84 -4.94 -0.19
CA TYR A 271 -16.08 -5.63 0.17
C TYR A 271 -15.99 -6.45 1.46
N ASP A 272 -14.82 -6.47 2.11
CA ASP A 272 -14.56 -7.27 3.30
C ASP A 272 -14.28 -6.36 4.49
N ASP A 273 -15.12 -6.44 5.52
CA ASP A 273 -14.93 -5.69 6.75
C ASP A 273 -14.04 -6.45 7.75
N LEU A 274 -12.74 -6.20 7.67
CA LEU A 274 -11.73 -6.79 8.56
C LEU A 274 -11.40 -5.91 9.78
N SER A 275 -12.20 -4.88 10.05
CA SER A 275 -11.85 -3.83 11.04
C SER A 275 -11.52 -4.36 12.43
N VAL A 276 -12.25 -5.37 12.92
CA VAL A 276 -12.02 -5.94 14.26
C VAL A 276 -10.70 -6.71 14.31
N ARG A 277 -10.40 -7.53 13.29
CA ARG A 277 -9.14 -8.25 13.17
C ARG A 277 -7.96 -7.27 13.00
N LEU A 278 -8.16 -6.21 12.23
CA LEU A 278 -7.15 -5.17 12.00
C LEU A 278 -6.80 -4.43 13.30
N ILE A 279 -7.78 -4.11 14.16
CA ILE A 279 -7.54 -3.51 15.47
C ILE A 279 -6.67 -4.44 16.32
N GLU A 280 -7.03 -5.72 16.42
CA GLU A 280 -6.26 -6.71 17.18
C GLU A 280 -4.81 -6.80 16.66
N TRP A 281 -4.64 -6.83 15.33
CA TRP A 281 -3.32 -6.89 14.71
C TRP A 281 -2.48 -5.64 14.96
N ILE A 282 -3.04 -4.44 14.78
CA ILE A 282 -2.34 -3.17 15.05
C ILE A 282 -1.90 -3.11 16.52
N GLU A 283 -2.79 -3.43 17.46
CA GLU A 283 -2.46 -3.41 18.89
C GLU A 283 -1.39 -4.45 19.24
N MET A 284 -1.45 -5.65 18.66
CA MET A 284 -0.42 -6.67 18.86
C MET A 284 0.96 -6.17 18.41
N LEU A 285 1.08 -5.58 17.21
CA LEU A 285 2.36 -5.05 16.75
C LEU A 285 2.88 -3.89 17.61
N ASN A 286 1.98 -3.02 18.08
CA ASN A 286 2.34 -1.94 19.00
C ASN A 286 2.84 -2.49 20.34
N ILE A 287 2.23 -3.56 20.87
CA ILE A 287 2.67 -4.23 22.11
C ILE A 287 4.06 -4.87 21.92
N LEU A 288 4.34 -5.44 20.74
CA LEU A 288 5.63 -6.07 20.42
C LEU A 288 6.78 -5.06 20.25
N GLY A 289 6.47 -3.77 20.11
CA GLY A 289 7.44 -2.69 20.00
C GLY A 289 7.63 -2.10 18.61
N ALA A 290 6.67 -2.28 17.70
CA ALA A 290 6.61 -1.49 16.47
C ALA A 290 6.31 -0.01 16.80
N ASP A 291 7.16 0.91 16.33
CA ASP A 291 6.94 2.35 16.54
C ASP A 291 5.90 2.91 15.55
N LYS A 292 5.92 2.44 14.30
CA LYS A 292 4.99 2.88 13.28
C LYS A 292 4.68 1.79 12.27
N ILE A 293 3.41 1.75 11.83
CA ILE A 293 2.93 0.88 10.77
C ILE A 293 2.54 1.74 9.56
N TYR A 294 3.10 1.42 8.40
CA TYR A 294 2.85 2.10 7.14
C TYR A 294 1.93 1.26 6.27
N PHE A 295 0.70 1.74 6.06
CA PHE A 295 -0.27 1.10 5.18
C PHE A 295 -0.30 1.79 3.83
N TYR A 296 -0.45 1.01 2.77
CA TYR A 296 -0.75 1.52 1.44
C TYR A 296 -2.20 1.24 1.10
N ASN A 297 -2.96 2.27 0.77
CA ASN A 297 -4.39 2.15 0.55
C ASN A 297 -4.72 2.16 -0.94
N LEU A 298 -5.20 1.03 -1.48
CA LEU A 298 -5.82 0.98 -2.80
C LEU A 298 -7.32 1.24 -2.65
N GLN A 299 -8.04 0.26 -2.09
CA GLN A 299 -9.48 0.33 -1.84
C GLN A 299 -9.80 -0.49 -0.59
N VAL A 300 -10.44 0.11 0.41
CA VAL A 300 -10.80 -0.60 1.64
C VAL A 300 -12.21 -0.26 2.08
N HIS A 301 -12.82 -1.17 2.82
CA HIS A 301 -14.12 -0.97 3.44
C HIS A 301 -14.14 0.33 4.29
N PRO A 302 -15.26 1.07 4.35
CA PRO A 302 -15.35 2.31 5.14
C PRO A 302 -15.02 2.13 6.63
N ASN A 303 -15.34 0.98 7.23
CA ASN A 303 -14.96 0.72 8.62
C ASN A 303 -13.44 0.52 8.77
N ILE A 304 -12.75 -0.07 7.78
CA ILE A 304 -11.29 -0.16 7.77
C ILE A 304 -10.70 1.24 7.67
N SER A 305 -11.23 2.09 6.78
CA SER A 305 -10.81 3.51 6.68
C SER A 305 -10.97 4.24 8.02
N LYS A 306 -12.08 4.01 8.73
CA LYS A 306 -12.34 4.57 10.07
C LYS A 306 -11.28 4.11 11.10
N VAL A 307 -10.92 2.83 11.10
CA VAL A 307 -9.87 2.28 11.99
C VAL A 307 -8.50 2.88 11.66
N LEU A 308 -8.13 2.91 10.39
CA LEU A 308 -6.85 3.47 9.96
C LEU A 308 -6.73 4.95 10.34
N HIS A 309 -7.79 5.74 10.11
CA HIS A 309 -7.81 7.16 10.48
C HIS A 309 -7.63 7.38 11.99
N HIS A 310 -8.27 6.55 12.81
CA HIS A 310 -8.09 6.60 14.27
C HIS A 310 -6.62 6.39 14.67
N TYR A 311 -5.96 5.37 14.10
CA TYR A 311 -4.57 5.08 14.42
C TYR A 311 -3.57 6.06 13.80
N GLU A 312 -3.92 6.74 12.70
CA GLU A 312 -3.15 7.88 12.19
C GLU A 312 -3.19 9.06 13.15
N GLN A 313 -4.35 9.36 13.73
CA GLN A 313 -4.49 10.42 14.74
C GLN A 313 -3.71 10.12 16.03
N GLU A 314 -3.62 8.84 16.42
CA GLU A 314 -2.76 8.41 17.54
C GLU A 314 -1.26 8.39 17.17
N GLY A 315 -0.91 8.63 15.92
CA GLY A 315 0.47 8.65 15.43
C GLY A 315 1.13 7.28 15.30
N LYS A 316 0.38 6.18 15.50
CA LYS A 316 0.84 4.78 15.40
C LYS A 316 0.88 4.27 13.96
N VAL A 317 0.04 4.83 13.11
CA VAL A 317 -0.11 4.46 11.71
C VAL A 317 0.20 5.64 10.79
N GLN A 318 0.65 5.34 9.58
CA GLN A 318 0.62 6.26 8.45
C GLN A 318 -0.02 5.58 7.24
N VAL A 319 -1.04 6.19 6.65
CA VAL A 319 -1.72 5.68 5.46
C VAL A 319 -1.24 6.44 4.24
N ILE A 320 -0.81 5.70 3.23
CA ILE A 320 -0.29 6.23 1.97
C ILE A 320 -1.24 5.78 0.86
N PRO A 321 -2.01 6.69 0.25
CA PRO A 321 -2.82 6.37 -0.90
C PRO A 321 -1.98 5.79 -2.06
N LEU A 322 -2.52 4.82 -2.77
CA LEU A 322 -1.83 4.13 -3.86
C LEU A 322 -2.76 3.95 -5.07
N THR A 323 -2.17 4.01 -6.26
CA THR A 323 -2.81 3.68 -7.54
C THR A 323 -1.93 2.70 -8.31
N LEU A 324 -2.54 1.93 -9.20
CA LEU A 324 -1.82 1.11 -10.17
C LEU A 324 -1.29 1.99 -11.32
N PRO A 325 -0.05 1.77 -11.79
CA PRO A 325 0.56 2.53 -12.86
C PRO A 325 0.10 2.10 -14.25
N GLY A 326 0.32 2.99 -15.21
CA GLY A 326 0.04 2.75 -16.61
C GLY A 326 -1.46 2.74 -16.92
N GLY A 327 -1.85 2.01 -17.95
CA GLY A 327 -3.26 1.81 -18.29
C GLY A 327 -4.00 0.82 -17.37
N GLN A 328 -3.49 0.55 -16.16
CA GLN A 328 -4.13 -0.34 -15.20
C GLN A 328 -5.32 0.35 -14.51
N PRO A 329 -6.38 -0.39 -14.14
CA PRO A 329 -7.59 0.20 -13.60
C PRO A 329 -7.41 0.70 -12.16
N ASN A 330 -7.94 1.89 -11.89
CA ASN A 330 -7.94 2.53 -10.57
C ASN A 330 -9.35 2.86 -10.05
N VAL A 331 -10.38 2.46 -10.80
CA VAL A 331 -11.78 2.59 -10.37
C VAL A 331 -12.07 1.46 -9.37
N PRO A 332 -12.62 1.72 -8.17
CA PRO A 332 -12.60 0.78 -7.05
C PRO A 332 -12.98 -0.68 -7.38
N GLY A 333 -14.22 -0.93 -7.80
CA GLY A 333 -14.68 -2.30 -8.09
C GLY A 333 -13.93 -2.97 -9.27
N PHE A 334 -13.47 -2.20 -10.26
CA PHE A 334 -12.71 -2.75 -11.38
C PHE A 334 -11.25 -3.02 -11.00
N GLN A 335 -10.66 -2.18 -10.16
CA GLN A 335 -9.33 -2.37 -9.57
C GLN A 335 -9.31 -3.64 -8.72
N HIS A 336 -10.31 -3.83 -7.85
CA HIS A 336 -10.46 -5.04 -7.04
C HIS A 336 -10.58 -6.30 -7.92
N LEU A 337 -11.46 -6.26 -8.94
CA LEU A 337 -11.60 -7.38 -9.89
C LEU A 337 -10.29 -7.67 -10.64
N TYR A 338 -9.56 -6.62 -11.04
CA TYR A 338 -8.29 -6.76 -11.74
C TYR A 338 -7.24 -7.44 -10.86
N LEU A 339 -7.05 -6.97 -9.63
CA LEU A 339 -6.07 -7.50 -8.68
C LEU A 339 -6.38 -8.96 -8.31
N THR A 340 -7.66 -9.29 -8.12
CA THR A 340 -8.12 -10.65 -7.85
C THR A 340 -7.95 -11.59 -9.03
N LYS A 341 -8.13 -11.13 -10.28
CA LYS A 341 -8.05 -11.98 -11.49
C LYS A 341 -6.67 -12.00 -12.15
N LYS A 342 -5.80 -11.04 -11.85
CA LYS A 342 -4.45 -10.90 -12.44
C LYS A 342 -3.36 -10.97 -11.37
N THR A 343 -3.28 -12.09 -10.67
CA THR A 343 -2.38 -12.32 -9.52
C THR A 343 -0.92 -11.91 -9.79
N ASN A 344 -0.32 -12.26 -10.93
CA ASN A 344 1.05 -11.85 -11.23
C ASN A 344 1.21 -10.33 -11.39
N HIS A 345 0.20 -9.63 -11.90
CA HIS A 345 0.21 -8.18 -11.96
C HIS A 345 0.07 -7.59 -10.57
N LYS A 346 -0.85 -8.11 -9.73
CA LYS A 346 -0.97 -7.73 -8.32
C LYS A 346 0.39 -7.82 -7.62
N ARG A 347 1.06 -8.98 -7.67
CA ARG A 347 2.37 -9.21 -7.02
C ARG A 347 3.47 -8.27 -7.54
N GLN A 348 3.52 -8.00 -8.84
CA GLN A 348 4.50 -7.04 -9.38
C GLN A 348 4.24 -5.60 -8.92
N ASN A 349 2.96 -5.20 -8.79
CA ASN A 349 2.60 -3.89 -8.27
C ASN A 349 2.92 -3.77 -6.77
N GLU A 350 2.75 -4.84 -5.98
CA GLU A 350 3.06 -4.87 -4.54
C GLU A 350 4.53 -4.59 -4.22
N VAL A 351 5.46 -4.83 -5.16
CA VAL A 351 6.89 -4.54 -4.95
C VAL A 351 7.16 -3.05 -4.76
N ILE A 352 6.36 -2.18 -5.38
CA ILE A 352 6.56 -0.73 -5.32
C ILE A 352 6.34 -0.18 -3.90
N PRO A 353 5.20 -0.43 -3.21
CA PRO A 353 5.01 0.07 -1.85
C PRO A 353 6.02 -0.51 -0.85
N TYR A 354 6.48 -1.76 -0.99
CA TYR A 354 7.53 -2.32 -0.13
C TYR A 354 8.82 -1.48 -0.19
N ASN A 355 9.21 -1.10 -1.40
CA ASN A 355 10.45 -0.35 -1.61
C ASN A 355 10.25 1.15 -1.31
N ASP A 356 9.10 1.75 -1.61
CA ASP A 356 8.80 3.13 -1.19
C ASP A 356 8.86 3.25 0.34
N CYS A 357 8.28 2.29 1.06
CA CYS A 357 8.33 2.24 2.51
C CYS A 357 9.76 2.09 3.03
N LEU A 358 10.58 1.20 2.44
CA LEU A 358 12.01 1.10 2.76
C LEU A 358 12.72 2.44 2.58
N TYR A 359 12.57 3.07 1.43
CA TYR A 359 13.34 4.25 1.07
C TYR A 359 12.93 5.50 1.86
N LYS A 360 11.65 5.66 2.20
CA LYS A 360 11.16 6.72 3.10
C LYS A 360 11.68 6.59 4.53
N ASN A 361 12.11 5.39 4.92
CA ASN A 361 12.42 5.03 6.30
C ASN A 361 13.87 4.58 6.53
N LEU A 362 14.76 4.70 5.52
CA LEU A 362 16.18 4.28 5.61
C LEU A 362 16.88 4.81 6.87
N TYR A 363 16.63 6.06 7.20
CA TYR A 363 17.32 6.78 8.27
C TYR A 363 16.51 6.88 9.57
N LEU A 364 15.29 6.34 9.58
CA LEU A 364 14.37 6.47 10.72
C LEU A 364 14.36 5.25 11.63
N TYR A 365 14.62 4.06 11.10
CA TYR A 365 14.51 2.82 11.85
C TYR A 365 15.72 1.89 11.69
N ASP A 366 16.02 1.13 12.74
CA ASP A 366 17.04 0.09 12.75
C ASP A 366 16.59 -1.15 11.97
N TYR A 367 15.29 -1.45 12.05
CA TYR A 367 14.67 -2.59 11.38
C TYR A 367 13.35 -2.21 10.72
N ILE A 368 13.14 -2.75 9.53
CA ILE A 368 11.87 -2.68 8.80
C ILE A 368 11.35 -4.10 8.60
N ALA A 369 10.13 -4.37 9.06
CA ALA A 369 9.43 -5.62 8.79
C ALA A 369 8.44 -5.43 7.63
N LEU A 370 8.34 -6.40 6.75
CA LEU A 370 7.23 -6.51 5.80
C LEU A 370 6.27 -7.57 6.32
N LEU A 371 5.04 -7.19 6.64
CA LEU A 371 4.03 -8.09 7.19
C LEU A 371 2.70 -7.90 6.48
N ASP A 372 2.02 -9.01 6.24
CA ASP A 372 0.59 -9.01 5.90
C ASP A 372 -0.25 -8.87 7.18
N ILE A 373 -1.50 -8.41 7.05
CA ILE A 373 -2.37 -8.09 8.21
C ILE A 373 -2.87 -9.32 8.98
N ASP A 374 -2.47 -10.50 8.54
CA ASP A 374 -2.76 -11.81 9.10
C ASP A 374 -1.50 -12.51 9.65
N GLU A 375 -0.39 -11.78 9.78
CA GLU A 375 0.91 -12.32 10.15
C GLU A 375 1.55 -11.57 11.33
N VAL A 376 2.15 -12.31 12.26
CA VAL A 376 2.86 -11.73 13.41
C VAL A 376 4.18 -12.45 13.63
N ILE A 377 5.29 -11.71 13.63
CA ILE A 377 6.57 -12.23 14.13
C ILE A 377 6.48 -12.30 15.65
N MET A 378 6.33 -13.51 16.19
CA MET A 378 6.07 -13.74 17.60
C MET A 378 7.33 -14.20 18.33
N PRO A 379 7.85 -13.41 19.29
CA PRO A 379 8.91 -13.85 20.19
C PRO A 379 8.44 -15.00 21.08
N LYS A 380 9.31 -15.98 21.30
CA LYS A 380 9.09 -17.18 22.11
C LYS A 380 9.97 -17.19 23.35
N GLY A 381 9.76 -18.17 24.22
CA GLY A 381 10.41 -18.23 25.53
C GLY A 381 10.10 -16.98 26.35
N ASN A 382 11.15 -16.40 26.95
CA ASN A 382 11.04 -15.27 27.88
C ASN A 382 11.03 -13.89 27.19
N PHE A 383 11.16 -13.82 25.85
CA PHE A 383 11.13 -12.55 25.14
C PHE A 383 9.69 -12.03 25.03
N VAL A 384 9.51 -10.76 25.34
CA VAL A 384 8.23 -10.04 25.25
C VAL A 384 8.28 -9.02 24.11
N LEU A 385 9.41 -8.35 23.92
CA LEU A 385 9.57 -7.33 22.89
C LEU A 385 10.47 -7.80 21.74
N TRP A 386 10.26 -7.24 20.55
CA TRP A 386 11.19 -7.44 19.43
C TRP A 386 12.59 -6.92 19.73
N SER A 387 12.73 -5.86 20.52
CA SER A 387 14.03 -5.34 20.96
C SER A 387 14.80 -6.34 21.82
N GLU A 388 14.11 -7.01 22.76
CA GLU A 388 14.69 -8.03 23.63
C GLU A 388 15.15 -9.25 22.82
N LEU A 389 14.32 -9.70 21.88
CA LEU A 389 14.67 -10.75 20.93
C LEU A 389 15.93 -10.38 20.14
N MET A 390 15.98 -9.17 19.58
CA MET A 390 17.12 -8.72 18.77
C MET A 390 18.38 -8.51 19.59
N ALA A 391 18.27 -8.19 20.89
CA ALA A 391 19.42 -8.12 21.79
C ALA A 391 20.15 -9.47 21.95
N LYS A 392 19.44 -10.60 21.79
CA LYS A 392 20.05 -11.94 21.71
C LYS A 392 20.49 -12.29 20.27
N VAL A 393 19.59 -12.14 19.31
CA VAL A 393 19.77 -12.63 17.93
C VAL A 393 20.92 -11.93 17.21
N VAL A 394 21.12 -10.62 17.42
CA VAL A 394 22.17 -9.88 16.70
C VAL A 394 23.57 -10.37 17.10
N PRO A 395 23.96 -10.44 18.39
CA PRO A 395 25.24 -11.02 18.80
C PRO A 395 25.47 -12.44 18.29
N GLU A 396 24.44 -13.30 18.29
CA GLU A 396 24.56 -14.67 17.78
C GLU A 396 24.82 -14.71 16.28
N SER A 397 24.11 -13.89 15.52
CA SER A 397 24.33 -13.78 14.08
C SER A 397 25.76 -13.31 13.75
N LEU A 398 26.34 -12.42 14.56
CA LEU A 398 27.71 -11.94 14.36
C LEU A 398 28.77 -13.00 14.65
N LYS A 399 28.48 -13.99 15.52
CA LYS A 399 29.36 -15.15 15.72
C LYS A 399 29.40 -16.04 14.48
N ALA A 400 28.27 -16.22 13.81
CA ALA A 400 28.19 -16.99 12.56
C ALA A 400 28.82 -16.24 11.38
N ARG A 401 28.69 -14.90 11.37
CA ARG A 401 29.14 -14.04 10.27
C ARG A 401 29.54 -12.65 10.79
N PRO A 402 30.84 -12.36 11.03
CA PRO A 402 31.30 -11.10 11.62
C PRO A 402 30.92 -9.84 10.83
N GLU A 403 30.80 -9.94 9.49
CA GLU A 403 30.33 -8.83 8.63
C GLU A 403 28.81 -8.56 8.76
N GLY A 404 28.11 -9.43 9.48
CA GLY A 404 26.68 -9.39 9.75
C GLY A 404 25.80 -9.74 8.55
N TYR A 405 24.49 -9.72 8.81
CA TYR A 405 23.45 -10.08 7.84
C TYR A 405 22.67 -8.86 7.35
N HIS A 406 21.96 -9.03 6.23
CA HIS A 406 21.11 -8.00 5.63
C HIS A 406 19.68 -8.04 6.20
N SER A 407 19.28 -9.20 6.70
CA SER A 407 17.97 -9.42 7.30
C SER A 407 18.01 -10.61 8.26
N PHE A 408 17.00 -10.70 9.12
CA PHE A 408 16.77 -11.79 10.06
C PHE A 408 15.42 -12.40 9.70
N ASN A 409 15.40 -13.65 9.25
CA ASN A 409 14.18 -14.29 8.77
C ASN A 409 13.57 -15.21 9.84
N PHE A 410 12.24 -15.24 9.86
CA PHE A 410 11.44 -15.98 10.82
C PHE A 410 10.63 -17.04 10.09
N ARG A 411 10.70 -18.27 10.58
CA ARG A 411 10.09 -19.41 9.90
C ARG A 411 8.57 -19.40 10.09
N ASN A 412 7.86 -19.63 8.99
CA ASN A 412 6.40 -19.60 8.97
C ASN A 412 5.78 -20.83 9.65
N VAL A 413 4.70 -20.60 10.39
CA VAL A 413 3.80 -21.63 10.87
C VAL A 413 2.34 -21.16 10.79
N TYR A 414 1.47 -22.05 10.32
CA TYR A 414 0.06 -21.73 10.06
C TYR A 414 -0.83 -21.97 11.29
N PHE A 415 -1.72 -21.02 11.56
CA PHE A 415 -2.87 -21.15 12.44
C PHE A 415 -4.11 -21.12 11.55
N LEU A 416 -4.75 -22.28 11.35
CA LEU A 416 -5.87 -22.41 10.41
C LEU A 416 -7.22 -22.30 11.15
N ASP A 417 -8.19 -21.56 10.59
CA ASP A 417 -9.50 -21.34 11.24
C ASP A 417 -10.28 -22.66 11.42
N ASP A 418 -10.13 -23.61 10.50
CA ASP A 418 -10.76 -24.93 10.58
C ASP A 418 -10.29 -25.75 11.80
N GLN A 419 -9.01 -25.62 12.18
CA GLN A 419 -8.44 -26.28 13.36
C GLN A 419 -9.07 -25.77 14.67
N GLN A 420 -9.50 -24.50 14.73
CA GLN A 420 -10.09 -23.96 15.96
C GLN A 420 -11.51 -24.47 16.21
N HIS A 421 -12.28 -24.74 15.16
CA HIS A 421 -13.67 -25.22 15.31
C HIS A 421 -13.75 -26.57 16.04
N GLU A 422 -12.73 -27.42 15.91
CA GLU A 422 -12.66 -28.71 16.61
C GLU A 422 -12.39 -28.56 18.12
N HIS A 423 -11.66 -27.51 18.51
CA HIS A 423 -11.21 -27.31 19.89
C HIS A 423 -12.11 -26.35 20.70
N GLY A 424 -13.10 -25.73 20.06
CA GLY A 424 -14.08 -24.85 20.70
C GLY A 424 -13.55 -23.44 21.00
N TRP A 425 -14.29 -22.65 21.77
CA TRP A 425 -13.92 -21.25 22.08
C TRP A 425 -13.43 -21.12 23.52
N HIS A 426 -12.38 -20.33 23.74
CA HIS A 426 -11.89 -20.00 25.08
C HIS A 426 -12.85 -19.00 25.75
N LYS A 427 -13.40 -19.36 26.91
CA LYS A 427 -14.49 -18.61 27.57
C LYS A 427 -14.07 -17.25 28.11
N ASP A 428 -12.81 -17.12 28.49
CA ASP A 428 -12.20 -15.90 29.05
C ASP A 428 -11.67 -14.94 27.98
N ILE A 429 -11.75 -15.32 26.70
CA ILE A 429 -11.32 -14.51 25.56
C ILE A 429 -12.57 -14.11 24.77
N PRO A 430 -12.76 -12.83 24.40
CA PRO A 430 -13.86 -12.44 23.54
C PRO A 430 -13.81 -13.18 22.19
N LYS A 431 -14.94 -13.69 21.71
CA LYS A 431 -15.00 -14.51 20.48
C LYS A 431 -14.53 -13.80 19.21
N TYR A 432 -14.57 -12.47 19.21
CA TYR A 432 -14.15 -11.65 18.06
C TYR A 432 -12.63 -11.36 18.04
N MET A 433 -11.87 -11.75 19.07
CA MET A 433 -10.41 -11.65 19.11
C MET A 433 -9.83 -12.86 18.38
N HIS A 434 -9.60 -12.71 17.08
CA HIS A 434 -9.26 -13.81 16.18
C HIS A 434 -7.94 -14.46 16.59
N MET A 435 -6.85 -13.71 16.69
CA MET A 435 -5.53 -14.28 17.00
C MET A 435 -5.47 -14.91 18.40
N LEU A 436 -6.12 -14.29 19.38
CA LEU A 436 -6.17 -14.84 20.75
C LEU A 436 -7.03 -16.10 20.88
N GLN A 437 -8.05 -16.26 20.04
CA GLN A 437 -8.88 -17.46 20.01
C GLN A 437 -8.22 -18.60 19.23
N HIS A 438 -7.46 -18.30 18.18
CA HIS A 438 -6.86 -19.29 17.30
C HIS A 438 -5.45 -19.63 17.77
N VAL A 439 -5.34 -20.50 18.78
CA VAL A 439 -4.04 -20.94 19.36
C VAL A 439 -3.65 -22.36 18.98
N HIS A 440 -4.40 -23.01 18.10
CA HIS A 440 -3.99 -24.27 17.49
C HIS A 440 -3.31 -23.97 16.16
N ARG A 441 -2.07 -24.43 16.02
CA ARG A 441 -1.30 -24.29 14.79
C ARG A 441 -0.94 -25.64 14.20
N ALA A 442 -0.63 -25.65 12.93
CA ALA A 442 0.03 -26.77 12.28
C ALA A 442 1.29 -27.16 13.07
N LYS A 443 1.47 -28.47 13.29
CA LYS A 443 2.64 -29.01 13.98
C LYS A 443 3.93 -28.68 13.22
N ASN A 444 3.87 -28.79 11.89
CA ASN A 444 4.99 -28.60 10.99
C ASN A 444 5.17 -27.14 10.60
N TYR A 445 6.42 -26.69 10.57
CA TYR A 445 6.81 -25.41 9.99
C TYR A 445 6.97 -25.55 8.47
N THR A 446 6.87 -24.44 7.73
CA THR A 446 7.22 -24.43 6.30
C THR A 446 8.68 -24.84 6.09
N LYS A 447 9.08 -25.19 4.87
CA LYS A 447 10.49 -25.48 4.56
C LYS A 447 11.36 -24.21 4.74
N PRO A 448 12.69 -24.33 4.96
CA PRO A 448 13.54 -23.16 5.12
C PRO A 448 13.35 -22.15 3.98
N ASN A 449 13.30 -20.87 4.31
CA ASN A 449 13.08 -19.74 3.38
C ASN A 449 11.72 -19.69 2.66
N GLN A 450 10.80 -20.63 2.89
CA GLN A 450 9.45 -20.58 2.31
C GLN A 450 8.49 -19.76 3.19
N TYR A 451 7.82 -18.79 2.58
CA TYR A 451 6.83 -17.91 3.22
C TYR A 451 7.34 -17.18 4.47
N VAL A 452 8.67 -17.03 4.59
CA VAL A 452 9.27 -16.32 5.72
C VAL A 452 8.92 -14.84 5.67
N LYS A 453 8.96 -14.18 6.82
CA LYS A 453 9.07 -12.72 6.92
C LYS A 453 10.33 -12.37 7.67
N CYS A 454 10.79 -11.14 7.47
CA CYS A 454 12.08 -10.72 8.00
C CYS A 454 12.01 -9.39 8.71
N PHE A 455 12.94 -9.20 9.66
CA PHE A 455 13.44 -7.87 9.99
C PHE A 455 14.58 -7.53 9.04
N HIS A 456 14.35 -6.54 8.18
CA HIS A 456 15.32 -6.06 7.21
C HIS A 456 16.16 -4.94 7.82
N ASN A 457 17.47 -4.98 7.62
CA ASN A 457 18.38 -3.91 8.01
C ASN A 457 18.42 -2.83 6.90
N PRO A 458 17.89 -1.62 7.13
CA PRO A 458 17.82 -0.58 6.10
C PRO A 458 19.19 -0.06 5.65
N GLU A 459 20.26 -0.23 6.46
CA GLU A 459 21.64 0.13 6.08
C GLU A 459 22.27 -0.83 5.06
N LYS A 460 21.66 -2.01 4.86
CA LYS A 460 22.25 -3.10 4.07
C LYS A 460 21.37 -3.57 2.91
N VAL A 461 20.05 -3.48 3.01
CA VAL A 461 19.14 -3.94 1.95
C VAL A 461 18.98 -2.88 0.85
N LEU A 462 19.07 -3.27 -0.41
CA LEU A 462 18.88 -2.37 -1.56
C LEU A 462 17.45 -2.43 -2.11
N THR A 463 16.88 -3.63 -2.26
CA THR A 463 15.48 -3.82 -2.67
C THR A 463 14.82 -4.97 -1.94
N LEU A 464 13.50 -4.85 -1.74
CA LEU A 464 12.67 -5.80 -1.01
C LEU A 464 11.65 -6.51 -1.90
N HIS A 465 11.32 -7.75 -1.49
CA HIS A 465 10.13 -8.50 -1.84
C HIS A 465 9.35 -8.84 -0.55
N ASN A 466 8.11 -9.31 -0.69
CA ASN A 466 7.20 -9.60 0.43
C ASN A 466 7.82 -10.49 1.53
N HIS A 467 8.71 -11.41 1.15
CA HIS A 467 9.29 -12.39 2.07
C HIS A 467 10.76 -12.12 2.44
N PHE A 468 11.55 -11.56 1.52
CA PHE A 468 13.01 -11.47 1.65
C PHE A 468 13.60 -10.33 0.79
N PRO A 469 14.83 -9.87 1.07
CA PRO A 469 15.48 -8.88 0.22
C PRO A 469 15.88 -9.48 -1.14
N LEU A 470 15.55 -8.78 -2.23
CA LEU A 470 15.89 -9.19 -3.60
C LEU A 470 17.31 -8.77 -3.99
N ALA A 471 17.75 -7.61 -3.50
CA ALA A 471 19.10 -7.11 -3.72
C ALA A 471 19.63 -6.40 -2.47
N CYS A 472 20.94 -6.44 -2.30
CA CYS A 472 21.62 -5.95 -1.13
C CYS A 472 22.86 -5.13 -1.48
N LEU A 473 23.20 -4.18 -0.62
CA LEU A 473 24.46 -3.45 -0.68
C LEU A 473 25.62 -4.39 -0.31
N GLY A 474 26.74 -4.30 -1.01
CA GLY A 474 27.90 -5.17 -0.77
C GLY A 474 27.79 -6.57 -1.38
N GLY A 475 26.75 -6.87 -2.17
CA GLY A 475 26.68 -8.07 -3.01
C GLY A 475 25.44 -8.93 -2.77
N VAL A 476 25.63 -10.25 -2.65
CA VAL A 476 24.55 -11.22 -2.51
C VAL A 476 23.87 -11.08 -1.16
N CYS A 477 22.53 -11.06 -1.16
CA CYS A 477 21.76 -11.00 0.07
C CYS A 477 21.99 -12.23 0.95
N LYS A 478 22.05 -11.97 2.27
CA LYS A 478 22.24 -12.97 3.30
C LYS A 478 21.27 -12.68 4.44
N SER A 479 20.40 -13.63 4.72
CA SER A 479 19.47 -13.60 5.85
C SER A 479 19.94 -14.56 6.93
N TYR A 480 19.89 -14.12 8.18
CA TYR A 480 20.11 -14.99 9.33
C TYR A 480 18.82 -15.74 9.67
N PRO A 481 18.82 -17.08 9.70
CA PRO A 481 17.66 -17.85 10.13
C PRO A 481 17.54 -17.82 11.64
N VAL A 482 16.55 -17.08 12.16
CA VAL A 482 16.30 -17.05 13.61
C VAL A 482 15.77 -18.40 14.07
N ASP A 483 16.29 -18.89 15.19
CA ASP A 483 15.88 -20.17 15.75
C ASP A 483 14.38 -20.15 16.11
N ILE A 484 13.65 -21.20 15.74
CA ILE A 484 12.23 -21.36 16.02
C ILE A 484 11.92 -21.47 17.53
N GLN A 485 12.92 -21.68 18.38
CA GLN A 485 12.81 -21.59 19.83
C GLN A 485 12.79 -20.14 20.34
N ASP A 486 13.42 -19.22 19.60
CA ASP A 486 13.51 -17.80 19.97
C ASP A 486 12.35 -16.99 19.39
N ALA A 487 11.96 -17.26 18.14
CA ALA A 487 10.82 -16.63 17.51
C ALA A 487 10.34 -17.39 16.27
N HIS A 488 9.08 -17.19 15.90
CA HIS A 488 8.53 -17.69 14.64
C HIS A 488 7.55 -16.70 14.03
N LEU A 489 7.21 -16.89 12.75
CA LEU A 489 6.15 -16.15 12.10
C LEU A 489 4.84 -16.93 12.25
N GLN A 490 3.89 -16.34 12.97
CA GLN A 490 2.52 -16.83 13.09
C GLN A 490 1.73 -16.32 11.90
N HIS A 491 1.11 -17.22 11.15
CA HIS A 491 0.29 -16.87 9.98
C HIS A 491 -1.13 -17.39 10.16
N TYR A 492 -2.06 -16.47 10.41
CA TYR A 492 -3.46 -16.73 10.74
C TYR A 492 -4.30 -16.78 9.48
N ARG A 493 -4.90 -17.93 9.15
CA ARG A 493 -5.53 -18.13 7.84
C ARG A 493 -6.84 -18.87 7.98
N ALA A 494 -7.84 -18.45 7.19
CA ALA A 494 -9.07 -19.23 7.05
C ALA A 494 -8.77 -20.62 6.47
N ASP A 495 -7.90 -20.67 5.45
CA ASP A 495 -7.48 -21.91 4.80
C ASP A 495 -6.04 -21.85 4.25
N CYS A 496 -5.48 -23.02 3.96
CA CYS A 496 -4.23 -23.24 3.23
C CYS A 496 -4.16 -22.45 1.92
N VAL A 497 -3.00 -21.89 1.63
CA VAL A 497 -2.68 -21.33 0.31
C VAL A 497 -2.80 -22.40 -0.78
N ASN A 498 -3.24 -22.01 -1.98
CA ASN A 498 -3.50 -22.97 -3.05
C ASN A 498 -2.23 -23.74 -3.51
N THR A 499 -1.03 -23.16 -3.36
CA THR A 499 0.25 -23.86 -3.60
C THR A 499 0.37 -25.09 -2.75
N LEU A 500 -0.04 -24.95 -1.49
CA LEU A 500 0.13 -25.96 -0.47
C LEU A 500 -1.00 -26.96 -0.53
N LYS A 501 -2.00 -26.85 -1.42
CA LYS A 501 -3.10 -27.83 -1.54
C LYS A 501 -2.63 -29.29 -1.57
N LYS A 502 -1.47 -29.58 -2.16
CA LYS A 502 -0.89 -30.93 -2.22
C LYS A 502 -0.27 -31.42 -0.91
N SER A 503 0.14 -30.51 -0.04
CA SER A 503 0.75 -30.79 1.27
C SER A 503 -0.10 -30.23 2.42
N CYS A 504 -1.30 -29.75 2.14
CA CYS A 504 -2.14 -29.03 3.10
C CYS A 504 -2.70 -30.00 4.13
N GLU A 505 -3.01 -31.23 3.70
CA GLU A 505 -3.34 -32.34 4.59
C GLU A 505 -2.29 -32.49 5.70
N GLU A 506 -0.99 -32.43 5.37
CA GLU A 506 0.08 -32.53 6.38
C GLU A 506 0.05 -31.39 7.42
N TYR A 507 -0.38 -30.18 7.03
CA TYR A 507 -0.50 -29.05 7.95
C TYR A 507 -1.81 -29.09 8.75
N ARG A 508 -2.87 -29.69 8.20
CA ARG A 508 -4.19 -29.81 8.83
C ARG A 508 -4.29 -30.99 9.80
N GLU A 509 -3.81 -32.16 9.40
CA GLU A 509 -3.99 -33.44 10.12
C GLU A 509 -3.32 -33.46 11.50
N ASN A 510 -2.30 -32.63 11.72
CA ASN A 510 -1.58 -32.58 12.98
C ASN A 510 -1.50 -31.14 13.48
N SER A 511 -2.37 -30.79 14.43
CA SER A 511 -2.31 -29.52 15.15
C SER A 511 -1.59 -29.68 16.50
N VAL A 512 -1.00 -28.59 16.97
CA VAL A 512 -0.48 -28.46 18.34
C VAL A 512 -0.95 -27.15 18.93
N GLU A 513 -1.24 -27.16 20.22
CA GLU A 513 -1.59 -25.96 20.95
C GLU A 513 -0.34 -25.09 21.18
N ASP A 514 -0.43 -23.82 20.79
CA ASP A 514 0.62 -22.81 20.92
C ASP A 514 0.04 -21.52 21.54
N LYS A 515 0.14 -21.43 22.86
CA LYS A 515 -0.35 -20.30 23.66
C LYS A 515 0.65 -19.14 23.74
N THR A 516 1.66 -19.08 22.88
CA THR A 516 2.72 -18.04 22.97
C THR A 516 2.14 -16.63 22.95
N ILE A 517 1.10 -16.38 22.15
CA ILE A 517 0.43 -15.07 22.06
C ILE A 517 -0.27 -14.67 23.37
N TRP A 518 -0.62 -15.63 24.24
CA TRP A 518 -1.32 -15.33 25.49
C TRP A 518 -0.48 -14.62 26.54
N LYS A 519 0.84 -14.51 26.34
CA LYS A 519 1.70 -13.59 27.11
C LYS A 519 1.17 -12.15 27.09
N TYR A 520 0.47 -11.78 26.02
CA TYR A 520 -0.06 -10.44 25.80
C TYR A 520 -1.58 -10.37 25.95
N LYS A 521 -2.25 -11.47 26.35
CA LYS A 521 -3.71 -11.63 26.30
C LYS A 521 -4.45 -10.46 26.95
N ASP A 522 -4.13 -10.17 28.20
CA ASP A 522 -4.89 -9.19 28.99
C ASP A 522 -4.71 -7.77 28.43
N GLU A 523 -3.48 -7.41 28.06
CA GLU A 523 -3.18 -6.10 27.50
C GLU A 523 -3.78 -5.93 26.09
N LEU A 524 -3.69 -6.96 25.25
CA LEU A 524 -4.24 -6.95 23.91
C LEU A 524 -5.77 -6.85 23.93
N ILE A 525 -6.45 -7.62 24.78
CA ILE A 525 -7.90 -7.49 24.99
C ILE A 525 -8.25 -6.08 25.45
N ARG A 526 -7.57 -5.58 26.48
CA ARG A 526 -7.85 -4.25 27.06
C ARG A 526 -7.72 -3.14 26.02
N ARG A 527 -6.64 -3.13 25.22
CA ARG A 527 -6.44 -2.11 24.17
C ARG A 527 -7.45 -2.23 23.04
N SER A 528 -7.67 -3.45 22.56
CA SER A 528 -8.57 -3.71 21.42
C SER A 528 -10.01 -3.36 21.75
N VAL A 529 -10.50 -3.76 22.94
CA VAL A 529 -11.85 -3.43 23.42
C VAL A 529 -12.03 -1.92 23.55
N LYS A 530 -11.04 -1.21 24.14
CA LYS A 530 -11.09 0.25 24.25
C LYS A 530 -11.22 0.92 22.87
N THR A 531 -10.47 0.47 21.87
CA THR A 531 -10.55 1.00 20.51
C THR A 531 -11.91 0.69 19.87
N LEU A 532 -12.40 -0.54 20.02
CA LEU A 532 -13.70 -0.97 19.50
C LEU A 532 -14.86 -0.14 20.11
N GLU A 533 -14.81 0.16 21.41
CA GLU A 533 -15.76 1.05 22.10
C GLU A 533 -15.67 2.47 21.54
N THR A 534 -14.46 3.01 21.45
CA THR A 534 -14.19 4.39 20.97
C THR A 534 -14.74 4.58 19.55
N LEU A 535 -14.57 3.59 18.68
CA LEU A 535 -15.02 3.64 17.28
C LEU A 535 -16.47 3.16 17.07
N GLY A 536 -17.19 2.87 18.16
CA GLY A 536 -18.62 2.54 18.13
C GLY A 536 -18.93 1.18 17.49
N PHE A 537 -18.03 0.21 17.58
CA PHE A 537 -18.28 -1.15 17.07
C PHE A 537 -19.20 -1.97 17.98
N PHE A 538 -19.38 -1.57 19.24
CA PHE A 538 -20.39 -2.16 20.12
C PHE A 538 -21.71 -1.40 20.03
N ARG A 539 -22.82 -2.15 20.06
CA ARG A 539 -24.15 -1.53 20.18
C ARG A 539 -24.19 -0.78 21.50
N ARG A 540 -24.48 0.52 21.46
CA ARG A 540 -24.93 1.23 22.66
C ARG A 540 -26.19 0.53 23.11
N SER A 541 -26.17 -0.10 24.27
CA SER A 541 -27.40 -0.53 24.92
C SER A 541 -28.30 0.69 24.98
N SER A 542 -29.42 0.65 24.24
CA SER A 542 -30.52 1.55 24.46
C SER A 542 -30.96 1.33 25.90
N ALA A 543 -30.39 2.10 26.83
CA ALA A 543 -30.96 2.28 28.13
C ALA A 543 -32.40 2.73 27.85
N THR A 544 -33.34 1.86 28.18
CA THR A 544 -34.77 2.10 28.09
C THR A 544 -35.07 3.41 28.80
N THR A 545 -35.09 4.50 28.04
CA THR A 545 -35.70 5.74 28.50
C THR A 545 -37.19 5.45 28.41
N TYR A 546 -37.77 4.94 29.50
CA TYR A 546 -39.21 5.03 29.71
C TYR A 546 -39.54 6.52 29.83
N GLY A 547 -39.70 7.17 28.69
CA GLY A 547 -40.43 8.41 28.58
C GLY A 547 -41.90 8.08 28.78
N SER A 548 -42.39 8.26 30.01
CA SER A 548 -43.80 8.60 30.20
C SER A 548 -43.88 10.11 30.27
N GLY A 549 -44.45 10.70 29.21
CA GLY A 549 -44.78 12.11 29.17
C GLY A 549 -46.13 12.40 29.83
N PHE A 550 -46.28 13.66 30.20
CA PHE A 550 -47.49 14.43 30.54
C PHE A 550 -47.98 14.49 31.99
N GLY A 551 -48.01 15.71 32.53
CA GLY A 551 -48.81 16.09 33.70
C GLY A 551 -48.30 17.32 34.44
N SER A 552 -48.64 18.53 33.96
CA SER A 552 -48.53 19.77 34.72
C SER A 552 -49.38 19.70 35.99
N THR A 553 -48.82 20.00 37.17
CA THR A 553 -49.49 20.79 38.22
C THR A 553 -48.53 21.19 39.34
N THR A 554 -48.85 22.35 39.90
CA THR A 554 -48.19 23.14 40.93
C THR A 554 -48.30 22.56 42.34
N HIS A 555 -47.52 23.16 43.25
CA HIS A 555 -47.67 23.22 44.71
C HIS A 555 -46.90 22.23 45.63
N SER A 556 -45.84 22.80 46.23
CA SER A 556 -45.55 22.94 47.67
C SER A 556 -45.29 21.74 48.60
N THR A 557 -44.17 21.90 49.32
CA THR A 557 -43.88 21.61 50.75
C THR A 557 -43.55 20.20 51.25
N GLU A 558 -42.36 20.15 51.85
CA GLU A 558 -41.96 19.56 53.15
C GLU A 558 -41.67 18.05 53.34
N ARG A 559 -40.42 17.84 53.82
CA ARG A 559 -39.93 17.03 54.96
C ARG A 559 -40.06 15.49 54.99
N GLY A 560 -38.95 14.89 55.44
CA GLY A 560 -38.87 13.62 56.20
C GLY A 560 -37.99 12.58 55.51
N SER A 561 -36.69 12.51 55.82
CA SER A 561 -36.06 11.70 56.88
C SER A 561 -36.15 10.17 56.73
N ALA A 562 -34.96 9.60 56.48
CA ALA A 562 -34.30 8.53 57.22
C ALA A 562 -34.62 7.04 56.95
N ASN A 563 -33.49 6.30 56.91
CA ASN A 563 -33.25 4.89 57.26
C ASN A 563 -33.76 3.81 56.29
N GLU A 564 -33.17 2.62 56.19
CA GLU A 564 -31.85 1.97 56.46
C GLU A 564 -32.22 0.47 56.47
N ASN A 565 -31.29 -0.40 56.02
CA ASN A 565 -31.19 -1.83 56.38
C ASN A 565 -32.29 -2.78 55.84
N GLU A 566 -32.09 -4.07 55.57
CA GLU A 566 -30.96 -4.99 55.44
C GLU A 566 -31.58 -6.35 55.02
N VAL A 567 -30.76 -7.19 54.37
CA VAL A 567 -30.63 -8.65 54.62
C VAL A 567 -31.72 -9.65 54.15
N SER A 568 -31.26 -10.48 53.19
CA SER A 568 -31.39 -11.95 53.02
C SER A 568 -32.72 -12.68 53.19
N SER A 569 -33.01 -13.63 52.29
CA SER A 569 -32.78 -15.06 52.58
C SER A 569 -33.22 -16.00 51.44
N ILE A 570 -32.47 -17.09 51.37
CA ILE A 570 -32.54 -18.37 50.63
C ILE A 570 -33.92 -19.06 50.63
N SER A 571 -34.26 -19.75 49.54
CA SER A 571 -34.89 -21.10 49.60
C SER A 571 -34.79 -21.88 48.28
N THR A 572 -34.40 -23.14 48.45
CA THR A 572 -34.22 -24.30 47.55
C THR A 572 -35.52 -24.85 46.90
N SER A 573 -35.41 -25.58 45.77
CA SER A 573 -35.62 -27.06 45.68
C SER A 573 -36.00 -27.59 44.26
N SER A 574 -35.29 -28.66 43.83
CA SER A 574 -35.71 -29.90 43.08
C SER A 574 -36.85 -29.88 42.02
N GLY A 575 -36.84 -30.62 40.90
CA GLY A 575 -36.03 -31.75 40.43
C GLY A 575 -36.74 -32.51 39.27
N SER A 576 -36.09 -33.58 38.76
CA SER A 576 -36.62 -34.73 37.94
C SER A 576 -37.18 -34.49 36.53
N SER A 577 -37.13 -35.36 35.51
CA SER A 577 -36.30 -36.50 35.01
C SER A 577 -37.10 -37.19 33.87
N SER A 578 -36.45 -38.08 33.09
CA SER A 578 -36.98 -39.06 32.09
C SER A 578 -37.30 -38.50 30.69
N SER A 579 -36.67 -38.88 29.56
CA SER A 579 -36.31 -40.17 28.91
C SER A 579 -37.45 -40.79 28.07
N SER A 580 -37.25 -40.91 26.75
CA SER A 580 -37.42 -42.18 26.00
C SER A 580 -37.28 -41.99 24.48
N SER A 581 -36.67 -43.00 23.89
CA SER A 581 -36.33 -43.29 22.50
C SER A 581 -37.46 -43.99 21.73
N SER A 582 -37.52 -43.87 20.40
CA SER A 582 -37.53 -45.04 19.48
C SER A 582 -37.66 -44.64 18.00
N SER A 583 -36.98 -45.46 17.19
CA SER A 583 -36.76 -45.52 15.74
C SER A 583 -37.93 -46.04 14.88
N SER A 584 -37.97 -45.68 13.58
CA SER A 584 -38.15 -46.63 12.45
C SER A 584 -38.02 -45.98 11.05
N SER A 585 -37.35 -46.71 10.15
CA SER A 585 -37.27 -46.59 8.67
C SER A 585 -38.57 -47.16 8.02
N SER A 586 -39.04 -46.86 6.78
CA SER A 586 -38.40 -46.92 5.45
C SER A 586 -39.42 -46.61 4.30
N LEU A 587 -38.96 -45.99 3.19
CA LEU A 587 -39.42 -45.98 1.75
C LEU A 587 -40.91 -45.65 1.39
N SER A 588 -41.33 -44.98 0.30
CA SER A 588 -40.77 -44.67 -1.04
C SER A 588 -41.46 -43.45 -1.73
N SER A 589 -40.71 -42.75 -2.60
CA SER A 589 -41.06 -42.07 -3.89
C SER A 589 -42.50 -41.53 -4.13
N THR A 590 -42.79 -40.32 -4.64
CA THR A 590 -42.27 -39.56 -5.80
C THR A 590 -42.80 -38.11 -5.78
N ALA A 591 -42.19 -37.25 -6.61
CA ALA A 591 -42.70 -35.98 -7.16
C ALA A 591 -42.38 -34.66 -6.41
N THR A 592 -41.39 -33.96 -6.95
CA THR A 592 -40.98 -32.56 -6.77
C THR A 592 -42.10 -31.54 -6.91
N PRO A 593 -41.98 -30.41 -6.19
CA PRO A 593 -42.01 -29.11 -6.85
C PRO A 593 -40.81 -28.22 -6.48
N LEU A 594 -40.41 -27.39 -7.45
CA LEU A 594 -39.34 -26.39 -7.35
C LEU A 594 -39.44 -25.55 -6.07
N LYS A 595 -38.36 -25.52 -5.29
CA LYS A 595 -38.09 -24.47 -4.31
C LYS A 595 -36.87 -23.67 -4.77
N LEU A 596 -37.12 -22.39 -4.96
CA LEU A 596 -36.15 -21.31 -5.13
C LEU A 596 -35.19 -21.35 -3.94
N ALA A 597 -33.96 -21.82 -4.15
CA ALA A 597 -32.91 -21.72 -3.15
C ALA A 597 -32.38 -20.29 -3.16
N ILE A 598 -32.66 -19.58 -2.07
CA ILE A 598 -31.92 -18.38 -1.68
C ILE A 598 -30.48 -18.86 -1.43
N LEU A 599 -29.57 -18.50 -2.33
CA LEU A 599 -28.13 -18.65 -2.12
C LEU A 599 -27.75 -17.74 -0.95
N GLU A 600 -27.54 -18.33 0.22
CA GLU A 600 -26.73 -17.71 1.27
C GLU A 600 -25.34 -17.44 0.66
N ALA A 601 -24.98 -16.16 0.61
CA ALA A 601 -23.68 -15.72 0.14
C ALA A 601 -22.60 -16.18 1.13
N GLN A 602 -21.81 -17.17 0.73
CA GLN A 602 -20.52 -17.44 1.36
C GLN A 602 -19.56 -16.28 1.05
N PRO A 603 -18.74 -15.81 2.01
CA PRO A 603 -17.72 -14.81 1.74
C PRO A 603 -16.73 -15.36 0.71
N LEU A 604 -16.49 -14.61 -0.36
CA LEU A 604 -15.53 -14.98 -1.39
C LEU A 604 -14.11 -14.71 -0.88
N GLU A 605 -13.42 -15.79 -0.53
CA GLU A 605 -12.06 -15.83 0.00
C GLU A 605 -10.99 -15.35 -0.99
N GLU A 606 -9.90 -14.80 -0.44
CA GLU A 606 -8.69 -14.43 -1.16
C GLU A 606 -7.98 -15.69 -1.70
N LEU A 607 -8.23 -16.00 -2.98
CA LEU A 607 -7.51 -17.02 -3.75
C LEU A 607 -6.04 -16.63 -3.92
N ASP A 608 -5.21 -16.89 -2.90
CA ASP A 608 -3.76 -16.89 -3.06
C ASP A 608 -3.34 -18.14 -3.84
N THR A 609 -3.35 -18.04 -5.16
CA THR A 609 -2.85 -19.07 -6.08
C THR A 609 -1.34 -19.08 -6.08
N SER A 610 -0.83 -19.74 -5.07
CA SER A 610 0.52 -20.19 -4.93
C SER A 610 1.07 -20.98 -6.13
N GLN A 611 2.05 -20.50 -6.89
CA GLN A 611 2.99 -21.38 -7.61
C GLN A 611 4.30 -20.62 -7.75
N GLU A 612 5.22 -20.80 -6.79
CA GLU A 612 6.57 -20.25 -6.86
C GLU A 612 7.60 -21.36 -7.06
N TYR A 613 8.43 -21.18 -8.08
CA TYR A 613 9.61 -21.97 -8.32
C TYR A 613 10.64 -21.66 -7.24
N VAL A 614 10.79 -22.59 -6.31
CA VAL A 614 11.89 -22.61 -5.33
C VAL A 614 13.20 -22.64 -6.11
N THR A 615 13.98 -21.57 -6.04
CA THR A 615 15.41 -21.66 -6.34
C THR A 615 16.09 -22.21 -5.10
N ASP A 616 16.56 -23.45 -5.18
CA ASP A 616 17.46 -24.02 -4.19
C ASP A 616 18.67 -23.12 -4.02
N PHE A 617 18.74 -22.43 -2.88
CA PHE A 617 19.99 -21.88 -2.40
C PHE A 617 20.69 -23.02 -1.66
N THR A 618 21.69 -23.61 -2.30
CA THR A 618 22.63 -24.50 -1.62
C THR A 618 23.33 -23.72 -0.50
N TYR A 619 23.05 -24.10 0.74
CA TYR A 619 23.91 -23.80 1.87
C TYR A 619 24.76 -25.03 2.17
N ILE A 620 26.07 -24.79 2.30
CA ILE A 620 27.00 -25.71 2.93
C ILE A 620 26.70 -25.63 4.42
N GLU A 621 26.11 -26.69 4.99
CA GLU A 621 26.08 -26.90 6.42
C GLU A 621 27.52 -27.16 6.89
N ALA A 622 28.00 -26.33 7.81
CA ALA A 622 29.21 -26.61 8.57
C ALA A 622 28.84 -27.56 9.70
N ASP A 623 28.86 -28.86 9.42
CA ASP A 623 28.81 -29.88 10.45
C ASP A 623 30.19 -30.02 11.09
N ASN A 624 30.21 -29.92 12.41
CA ASN A 624 31.35 -30.28 13.26
C ASN A 624 31.64 -31.77 13.10
N ASN A 625 32.67 -32.11 12.34
CA ASN A 625 33.43 -33.33 12.57
C ASN A 625 34.89 -33.12 12.18
N GLN A 626 35.77 -33.30 13.17
CA GLN A 626 37.20 -33.51 12.96
C GLN A 626 37.39 -34.78 12.14
N ASP A 627 37.86 -34.66 10.90
CA ASP A 627 39.10 -35.26 10.41
C ASP A 627 39.11 -35.48 8.88
N LEU A 628 40.33 -35.31 8.34
CA LEU A 628 40.86 -35.79 7.06
C LEU A 628 40.57 -35.00 5.76
N TYR A 629 41.57 -34.17 5.44
CA TYR A 629 42.03 -33.74 4.12
C TYR A 629 41.71 -34.69 2.94
N LYS A 630 41.12 -34.15 1.87
CA LYS A 630 41.70 -34.18 0.50
C LYS A 630 40.93 -33.26 -0.46
N SER A 631 41.67 -32.31 -1.04
CA SER A 631 41.26 -31.38 -2.08
C SER A 631 41.21 -32.07 -3.45
N SER A 632 40.16 -31.82 -4.24
CA SER A 632 40.23 -31.90 -5.70
C SER A 632 39.56 -30.69 -6.34
N THR A 633 40.41 -29.84 -6.89
CA THR A 633 40.10 -28.69 -7.73
C THR A 633 39.77 -29.18 -9.14
N THR A 634 38.61 -28.85 -9.69
CA THR A 634 38.35 -28.98 -11.12
C THR A 634 37.92 -27.63 -11.69
N THR A 635 38.92 -26.91 -12.20
CA THR A 635 38.78 -25.81 -13.15
C THR A 635 38.18 -26.36 -14.45
N THR A 636 37.10 -25.77 -14.97
CA THR A 636 36.70 -25.99 -16.36
C THR A 636 36.62 -24.65 -17.09
N ILE A 637 37.52 -24.55 -18.06
CA ILE A 637 37.71 -23.46 -19.02
C ILE A 637 36.56 -23.50 -20.03
N ILE A 638 35.92 -22.36 -20.27
CA ILE A 638 34.95 -22.17 -21.34
C ILE A 638 35.72 -21.81 -22.62
N ASN A 639 35.70 -22.71 -23.61
CA ASN A 639 36.13 -22.41 -24.97
C ASN A 639 34.92 -21.98 -25.81
N TYR A 640 35.02 -20.79 -26.40
CA TYR A 640 34.17 -20.31 -27.49
C TYR A 640 34.47 -21.10 -28.77
N ASN A 641 33.44 -21.54 -29.49
CA ASN A 641 33.44 -21.51 -30.96
C ASN A 641 32.05 -21.75 -31.59
N ARG A 642 31.72 -20.79 -32.47
CA ARG A 642 30.63 -20.67 -33.47
C ARG A 642 29.17 -20.66 -33.04
#